data_AF-A0A6G2HD33-F1
#
_entry.id   AF-A0A6G2HD33-F1
#
_cell.length_a   1.000
_cell.length_b   1.000
_cell.length_c   1.000
_cell.angle_alpha   90.00
_cell.angle_beta   90.00
_cell.angle_gamma   90.00
#
_symmetry.space_group_name_H-M   'P 1'
#
loop_
_entity.id
_entity.type
_entity.pdbx_description
1 polymer ?
#
loop_
_entity_poly.entity_id
_entity_poly.type
_entity_poly.pdbx_seq_one_letter_code
_entity_poly.pdbx_strand_id
1 'polypeptide(L)'
;MSNEPNDPSAEENTYRRRTVMGGIATGAGVSALGSNAAGEPESNDPDEGVSSEDASSESVSNEQVTNEWVPADASEAHVAVLSGDQAGVETTAGGCVHVTPGEEGTLLFDVVVEDAQCLTQAHVREGGRGEDGEIVATLFEYTAEPDGSGDGDPLTTTPETPLIQGGLVDDPDLAEAILTEPAGFHVTVHTAHNPEGEIRGQIRGFERGTDTEIEPVPAEFTASSLRPRNPTVVRGDWIDVSARIENLGDVTATQTVQLRIDGEVIAERDVELGCRRARTVRFQDVDTEDLEPGEYEHGVFTEDDSTTGTLTVLRPPEFIVSELDPDDVTVSRGDLIDVSARIENVGEARGRQSVELRIDDELVSSRTLRLSGGDSRTVTFEDVDTEDLEPGEYEHGVFTEDDSETGRLRIRTPPEFAVSELDPDDVTVSRGDLIDVSARIENVGEEAGSQDVELRIDDEVVAERELELGGGDDETVTFEDVDTEDLDPGEYEHGVFTDDDSATGQLRVRTPSGFTVSDLDPDEVTVAQGDLIDVSARIENVGEEAGTQDVELRIDDEVVADRELELEGGDDETVTFEDVDTEDLEPGEYEHGVFTDDDSATGRLTVEAATDDGTIDGCTIIDEPGDYEIVNDITDDGERFGGPDVDACIWIRSGDVRLDGNGYTISGEGEGVGVFVGELDDRVEDVTVRDLDVEGFGDGISFGSDLLDWPVQATLEDVTATDNELGVFLYSASGSTLRNVTASGNGNYGVLVWETNDPVAENVTATENGRDGIYLSEVGNGEYTGLTATDNDDVGIRMGEDVVGSTFTDLTIAGNGGPGLSAVDGDDTLRDAVIEDNDGAGVWVSANDLEFDDVLIRRNDGLQVETQGSSQHTASDLGIGDAAVFAFSDQGVSLDAIDRDDFPTLPDDVVAVGDGVEVLDVDTADVVLSYDEGDVAGDVVELWRYEDGEWTVVDAFDADGTIDTELTQDGIYAPVEDTSDPTDEEEEEEPDDEEEEDEDEEEEEDEDEEEEEDEDEEPDDEEEEEEEDEDEEEEEDEDEEEEEDEEEEEDEEEEPDDEEEEEEDEEEEPDDEEEEEPDDEDDEEDEDES
;
A
#
# COMPACT_ATOMS: atom_id res chain seq x y z
N MET A 1 -8.77 -38.14 -45.28
CA MET A 1 -9.37 -39.30 -45.98
C MET A 1 -10.73 -39.60 -45.34
N SER A 2 -11.54 -40.46 -45.93
CA SER A 2 -12.71 -41.12 -45.29
C SER A 2 -12.33 -41.81 -43.95
N ASN A 3 -13.23 -42.15 -43.02
CA ASN A 3 -14.65 -42.53 -43.17
C ASN A 3 -15.43 -42.49 -41.82
N GLU A 4 -16.73 -42.16 -41.86
CA GLU A 4 -17.77 -42.53 -40.87
C GLU A 4 -18.05 -44.07 -40.84
N PRO A 5 -19.03 -44.62 -40.06
CA PRO A 5 -19.43 -44.39 -38.65
C PRO A 5 -19.53 -45.74 -37.86
N ASN A 6 -20.08 -45.77 -36.63
CA ASN A 6 -21.27 -46.59 -36.22
C ASN A 6 -21.52 -46.69 -34.68
N ASP A 7 -22.79 -46.49 -34.32
CA ASP A 7 -23.60 -46.94 -33.13
C ASP A 7 -23.59 -48.51 -33.00
N PRO A 8 -23.99 -49.23 -31.89
CA PRO A 8 -25.00 -48.92 -30.85
C PRO A 8 -24.59 -49.28 -29.37
N SER A 9 -25.39 -49.18 -28.30
CA SER A 9 -26.83 -49.49 -28.13
C SER A 9 -27.48 -49.03 -26.80
N ALA A 10 -28.82 -48.93 -26.76
CA ALA A 10 -29.63 -48.66 -25.56
C ALA A 10 -30.91 -49.53 -25.45
N GLU A 11 -31.47 -49.68 -24.24
CA GLU A 11 -32.88 -49.99 -23.87
C GLU A 11 -33.00 -49.84 -22.32
N GLU A 12 -34.13 -49.49 -21.67
CA GLU A 12 -35.54 -49.58 -22.08
C GLU A 12 -36.45 -48.42 -21.54
N ASN A 13 -37.63 -48.28 -22.16
CA ASN A 13 -38.70 -47.27 -21.96
C ASN A 13 -39.21 -47.05 -20.51
N THR A 14 -39.76 -45.89 -20.12
CA THR A 14 -41.10 -45.38 -20.54
C THR A 14 -41.43 -43.97 -19.97
N TYR A 15 -42.49 -43.22 -20.34
CA TYR A 15 -43.12 -42.86 -21.65
C TYR A 15 -44.48 -42.12 -21.45
N ARG A 16 -44.53 -40.77 -21.64
CA ARG A 16 -45.70 -39.82 -21.82
C ARG A 16 -45.67 -38.60 -20.87
N ARG A 17 -46.25 -37.42 -21.18
CA ARG A 17 -46.46 -36.67 -22.47
C ARG A 17 -47.12 -35.29 -22.20
N ARG A 18 -46.50 -34.22 -22.72
CA ARG A 18 -47.11 -33.01 -23.34
C ARG A 18 -47.97 -31.99 -22.54
N THR A 19 -47.40 -30.77 -22.41
CA THR A 19 -47.80 -29.54 -23.15
C THR A 19 -48.91 -28.61 -22.61
N VAL A 20 -48.46 -27.56 -21.87
CA VAL A 20 -48.58 -26.10 -22.16
C VAL A 20 -49.94 -25.35 -22.15
N MET A 21 -49.89 -24.13 -21.59
CA MET A 21 -50.76 -22.93 -21.70
C MET A 21 -52.12 -22.84 -20.96
N GLY A 22 -52.34 -21.67 -20.34
CA GLY A 22 -53.66 -21.03 -20.17
C GLY A 22 -53.91 -20.39 -18.81
N GLY A 23 -53.47 -19.14 -18.58
CA GLY A 23 -53.61 -18.44 -17.29
C GLY A 23 -54.68 -17.34 -17.22
N ILE A 24 -54.42 -16.31 -16.39
CA ILE A 24 -55.04 -14.97 -16.27
C ILE A 24 -56.28 -14.81 -15.35
N ALA A 25 -56.11 -13.88 -14.38
CA ALA A 25 -57.07 -12.93 -13.75
C ALA A 25 -57.95 -13.29 -12.51
N THR A 26 -57.79 -12.43 -11.47
CA THR A 26 -58.80 -11.80 -10.55
C THR A 26 -59.74 -12.70 -9.71
N GLY A 27 -60.03 -12.46 -8.43
CA GLY A 27 -59.94 -11.25 -7.60
C GLY A 27 -61.24 -11.06 -6.77
N ALA A 28 -61.09 -10.78 -5.47
CA ALA A 28 -62.09 -10.25 -4.50
C ALA A 28 -63.40 -11.04 -4.16
N GLY A 29 -63.88 -10.85 -2.91
CA GLY A 29 -65.30 -11.08 -2.52
C GLY A 29 -65.52 -11.68 -1.12
N VAL A 30 -66.08 -10.89 -0.17
CA VAL A 30 -66.27 -11.25 1.26
C VAL A 30 -67.72 -11.67 1.59
N SER A 31 -67.90 -12.33 2.75
CA SER A 31 -69.14 -12.45 3.56
C SER A 31 -70.17 -13.54 3.16
N ALA A 32 -71.05 -14.05 4.05
CA ALA A 32 -71.54 -13.53 5.34
C ALA A 32 -72.18 -14.61 6.28
N LEU A 33 -72.46 -14.21 7.55
CA LEU A 33 -73.37 -14.79 8.59
C LEU A 33 -72.80 -15.98 9.43
N GLY A 34 -72.81 -16.03 10.78
CA GLY A 34 -73.19 -15.08 11.87
C GLY A 34 -74.48 -15.45 12.66
N SER A 35 -74.65 -15.22 13.99
CA SER A 35 -73.76 -14.71 15.09
C SER A 35 -74.48 -14.79 16.50
N ASN A 36 -73.78 -14.38 17.60
CA ASN A 36 -74.24 -14.07 18.99
C ASN A 36 -74.60 -15.23 19.99
N ALA A 37 -74.61 -15.08 21.34
CA ALA A 37 -73.87 -14.26 22.35
C ALA A 37 -74.45 -14.39 23.82
N ALA A 38 -73.60 -14.20 24.85
CA ALA A 38 -73.80 -13.50 26.15
C ALA A 38 -74.75 -14.01 27.29
N GLY A 39 -74.26 -14.11 28.55
CA GLY A 39 -75.07 -14.54 29.73
C GLY A 39 -74.53 -14.60 31.20
N GLU A 40 -73.46 -13.91 31.63
CA GLU A 40 -73.09 -13.73 33.09
C GLU A 40 -74.27 -13.25 33.98
N PRO A 41 -74.36 -13.56 35.32
CA PRO A 41 -73.58 -12.84 36.35
C PRO A 41 -73.40 -13.46 37.79
N GLU A 42 -72.78 -12.66 38.67
CA GLU A 42 -72.38 -12.84 40.08
C GLU A 42 -73.49 -12.93 41.19
N SER A 43 -73.13 -13.32 42.44
CA SER A 43 -72.83 -12.35 43.56
C SER A 43 -73.09 -12.76 45.04
N ASN A 44 -72.29 -12.18 45.96
CA ASN A 44 -72.49 -11.93 47.43
C ASN A 44 -72.32 -13.06 48.50
N ASP A 45 -71.15 -13.14 49.16
CA ASP A 45 -70.77 -12.52 50.48
C ASP A 45 -71.89 -12.30 51.59
N PRO A 46 -71.62 -12.21 52.93
CA PRO A 46 -70.30 -12.15 53.61
C PRO A 46 -70.10 -12.69 55.08
N ASP A 47 -68.82 -12.67 55.52
CA ASP A 47 -68.24 -12.18 56.80
C ASP A 47 -67.98 -13.01 58.11
N GLU A 48 -66.87 -12.61 58.77
CA GLU A 48 -66.33 -12.75 60.16
C GLU A 48 -66.32 -14.09 60.96
N GLY A 49 -65.21 -14.38 61.68
CA GLY A 49 -65.41 -14.87 63.07
C GLY A 49 -64.33 -15.41 64.04
N VAL A 50 -63.03 -15.56 63.72
CA VAL A 50 -61.88 -15.74 64.67
C VAL A 50 -61.89 -16.77 65.86
N SER A 51 -60.82 -17.59 65.91
CA SER A 51 -59.90 -17.87 67.07
C SER A 51 -60.01 -19.09 68.04
N SER A 52 -58.82 -19.68 68.28
CA SER A 52 -58.24 -20.17 69.57
C SER A 52 -58.32 -21.65 70.07
N GLU A 53 -57.11 -22.26 70.12
CA GLU A 53 -56.47 -23.00 71.25
C GLU A 53 -56.88 -24.43 71.73
N ASP A 54 -56.02 -25.40 71.34
CA ASP A 54 -55.11 -26.21 72.22
C ASP A 54 -55.42 -27.69 72.65
N ALA A 55 -54.32 -28.46 72.66
CA ALA A 55 -53.95 -29.74 73.32
C ALA A 55 -54.95 -30.90 73.61
N SER A 56 -54.83 -31.95 72.77
CA SER A 56 -54.61 -33.39 73.12
C SER A 56 -55.25 -34.06 74.36
N SER A 57 -55.88 -35.24 74.18
CA SER A 57 -55.55 -36.49 74.94
C SER A 57 -56.40 -37.70 74.54
N GLU A 58 -55.85 -38.92 74.66
CA GLU A 58 -56.55 -40.19 74.40
C GLU A 58 -57.42 -40.66 75.59
N SER A 59 -58.61 -41.24 75.33
CA SER A 59 -58.87 -42.68 75.56
C SER A 59 -60.35 -43.15 75.47
N VAL A 60 -60.55 -44.13 74.57
CA VAL A 60 -61.67 -45.08 74.35
C VAL A 60 -62.71 -45.30 75.48
N SER A 61 -64.01 -45.20 75.17
CA SER A 61 -64.99 -46.34 75.29
C SER A 61 -66.44 -46.07 74.82
N ASN A 62 -67.05 -47.12 74.23
CA ASN A 62 -68.49 -47.40 73.97
C ASN A 62 -69.54 -46.64 74.85
N GLU A 63 -70.77 -46.34 74.41
CA GLU A 63 -71.69 -47.15 73.58
C GLU A 63 -72.95 -46.36 73.09
N GLN A 64 -73.63 -46.87 72.04
CA GLN A 64 -75.04 -46.63 71.63
C GLN A 64 -75.50 -45.24 71.12
N VAL A 65 -75.35 -45.05 69.80
CA VAL A 65 -76.29 -44.47 68.81
C VAL A 65 -77.60 -43.81 69.31
N THR A 66 -77.78 -42.53 68.95
CA THR A 66 -79.05 -41.97 68.44
C THR A 66 -78.77 -41.09 67.22
N ASN A 67 -79.62 -41.14 66.19
CA ASN A 67 -79.42 -40.43 64.92
C ASN A 67 -79.23 -38.90 65.09
N GLU A 68 -78.17 -38.39 64.49
CA GLU A 68 -78.06 -37.04 63.94
C GLU A 68 -77.45 -37.17 62.52
N TRP A 69 -77.63 -36.17 61.66
CA TRP A 69 -77.11 -36.18 60.29
C TRP A 69 -75.71 -35.52 60.30
N VAL A 70 -74.79 -36.02 59.49
CA VAL A 70 -73.38 -35.59 59.46
C VAL A 70 -73.14 -34.92 58.10
N PRO A 71 -72.51 -33.73 58.04
CA PRO A 71 -72.05 -33.17 56.77
C PRO A 71 -70.99 -34.08 56.14
N ALA A 72 -70.88 -34.08 54.82
CA ALA A 72 -69.84 -34.84 54.12
C ALA A 72 -68.47 -34.16 54.28
N ASP A 73 -67.40 -34.95 54.17
CA ASP A 73 -66.02 -34.46 54.15
C ASP A 73 -65.71 -33.70 52.85
N ALA A 74 -64.87 -32.67 52.93
CA ALA A 74 -64.51 -31.81 51.80
C ALA A 74 -63.45 -32.45 50.87
N SER A 75 -63.69 -33.70 50.43
CA SER A 75 -62.72 -34.54 49.72
C SER A 75 -63.27 -35.20 48.45
N GLU A 76 -64.37 -34.68 47.87
CA GLU A 76 -64.98 -35.20 46.63
C GLU A 76 -64.73 -34.26 45.43
N ALA A 77 -63.48 -33.81 45.23
CA ALA A 77 -63.09 -32.97 44.09
C ALA A 77 -63.09 -33.74 42.75
N HIS A 78 -63.54 -33.09 41.68
CA HIS A 78 -63.66 -33.62 40.32
C HIS A 78 -62.86 -32.73 39.36
N VAL A 79 -62.33 -33.27 38.25
CA VAL A 79 -61.40 -32.53 37.36
C VAL A 79 -61.76 -32.71 35.89
N ALA A 80 -61.60 -31.64 35.09
CA ALA A 80 -61.59 -31.69 33.63
C ALA A 80 -60.38 -30.93 33.06
N VAL A 81 -59.52 -31.63 32.31
CA VAL A 81 -58.43 -31.00 31.53
C VAL A 81 -58.99 -30.60 30.17
N LEU A 82 -58.86 -29.32 29.82
CA LEU A 82 -59.38 -28.72 28.60
C LEU A 82 -58.30 -28.70 27.51
N SER A 83 -58.64 -29.12 26.29
CA SER A 83 -57.74 -28.99 25.13
C SER A 83 -58.48 -28.86 23.79
N GLY A 84 -57.80 -28.28 22.79
CA GLY A 84 -58.27 -28.22 21.41
C GLY A 84 -58.54 -29.61 20.81
N ASP A 85 -57.64 -30.56 21.07
CA ASP A 85 -57.76 -32.00 20.74
C ASP A 85 -59.11 -32.64 21.14
N GLN A 86 -59.69 -32.19 22.27
CA GLN A 86 -60.97 -32.68 22.78
C GLN A 86 -62.17 -31.89 22.25
N ALA A 87 -61.97 -30.66 21.77
CA ALA A 87 -62.97 -29.88 21.03
C ALA A 87 -63.01 -30.23 19.54
N GLY A 88 -61.90 -30.74 18.99
CA GLY A 88 -61.70 -30.93 17.54
C GLY A 88 -61.09 -29.70 16.84
N VAL A 89 -60.42 -28.82 17.60
CA VAL A 89 -59.81 -27.57 17.13
C VAL A 89 -58.29 -27.68 17.20
N GLU A 90 -57.60 -27.26 16.13
CA GLU A 90 -56.14 -27.09 16.13
C GLU A 90 -55.83 -25.72 16.76
N THR A 91 -55.42 -25.71 18.02
CA THR A 91 -55.18 -24.49 18.81
C THR A 91 -54.14 -24.73 19.90
N THR A 92 -53.41 -23.66 20.27
CA THR A 92 -52.52 -23.62 21.44
C THR A 92 -53.27 -23.36 22.74
N ALA A 93 -54.55 -22.98 22.68
CA ALA A 93 -55.39 -22.76 23.85
C ALA A 93 -55.51 -24.04 24.70
N GLY A 94 -55.58 -23.85 26.01
CA GLY A 94 -55.60 -24.93 27.00
C GLY A 94 -56.09 -24.45 28.36
N GLY A 95 -56.34 -25.38 29.27
CA GLY A 95 -56.82 -25.03 30.60
C GLY A 95 -57.19 -26.23 31.47
N CYS A 96 -57.49 -25.95 32.74
CA CYS A 96 -57.97 -26.96 33.68
C CYS A 96 -59.18 -26.46 34.46
N VAL A 97 -60.07 -27.39 34.80
CA VAL A 97 -61.26 -27.14 35.61
C VAL A 97 -61.19 -28.00 36.84
N HIS A 98 -61.22 -27.37 38.02
CA HIS A 98 -61.31 -28.03 39.30
C HIS A 98 -62.71 -27.84 39.88
N VAL A 99 -63.38 -28.92 40.27
CA VAL A 99 -64.81 -28.91 40.64
C VAL A 99 -64.96 -29.43 42.06
N THR A 100 -65.55 -28.64 42.96
CA THR A 100 -65.64 -28.96 44.39
C THR A 100 -67.07 -28.83 44.94
N PRO A 101 -67.50 -29.66 45.90
CA PRO A 101 -68.82 -29.52 46.53
C PRO A 101 -68.92 -28.26 47.40
N GLY A 102 -69.91 -27.42 47.13
CA GLY A 102 -70.25 -26.23 47.91
C GLY A 102 -71.33 -26.48 48.98
N GLU A 103 -71.76 -25.41 49.64
CA GLU A 103 -72.85 -25.48 50.62
C GLU A 103 -74.22 -25.79 49.98
N GLU A 104 -75.17 -26.26 50.80
CA GLU A 104 -76.55 -26.67 50.48
C GLU A 104 -76.77 -27.62 49.27
N GLY A 105 -75.69 -28.17 48.68
CA GLY A 105 -75.74 -29.11 47.55
C GLY A 105 -75.34 -28.53 46.20
N THR A 106 -74.56 -27.44 46.21
CA THR A 106 -74.00 -26.79 45.01
C THR A 106 -72.66 -27.38 44.58
N LEU A 107 -72.18 -27.05 43.37
CA LEU A 107 -70.80 -27.30 42.93
C LEU A 107 -70.12 -25.98 42.52
N LEU A 108 -68.91 -25.73 43.03
CA LEU A 108 -68.00 -24.69 42.55
C LEU A 108 -67.10 -25.28 41.44
N PHE A 109 -66.83 -24.50 40.40
CA PHE A 109 -66.00 -24.83 39.25
C PHE A 109 -64.93 -23.75 39.07
N ASP A 110 -63.71 -24.00 39.51
CA ASP A 110 -62.56 -23.12 39.28
C ASP A 110 -62.01 -23.43 37.87
N VAL A 111 -62.20 -22.51 36.92
CA VAL A 111 -61.80 -22.65 35.51
C VAL A 111 -60.56 -21.80 35.24
N VAL A 112 -59.45 -22.45 34.88
CA VAL A 112 -58.20 -21.82 34.43
C VAL A 112 -58.08 -21.94 32.90
N VAL A 113 -57.77 -20.84 32.20
CA VAL A 113 -57.63 -20.81 30.73
C VAL A 113 -56.45 -19.95 30.27
N GLU A 114 -55.65 -20.48 29.37
CA GLU A 114 -54.37 -19.94 28.87
C GLU A 114 -54.31 -20.03 27.33
N ASP A 115 -53.52 -19.17 26.69
CA ASP A 115 -53.32 -19.06 25.24
C ASP A 115 -54.62 -18.92 24.42
N ALA A 116 -55.64 -18.26 24.98
CA ALA A 116 -56.95 -18.11 24.36
C ALA A 116 -57.28 -16.63 24.12
N GLN A 117 -57.31 -16.23 22.84
CA GLN A 117 -57.66 -14.88 22.43
C GLN A 117 -59.17 -14.67 22.39
N CYS A 118 -59.64 -13.50 22.84
CA CYS A 118 -61.05 -13.10 22.78
C CYS A 118 -62.00 -14.13 23.39
N LEU A 119 -61.78 -14.51 24.65
CA LEU A 119 -62.63 -15.42 25.42
C LEU A 119 -64.06 -14.87 25.54
N THR A 120 -65.05 -15.73 25.30
CA THR A 120 -66.47 -15.34 25.34
C THR A 120 -67.21 -16.04 26.47
N GLN A 121 -67.04 -17.35 26.66
CA GLN A 121 -67.89 -18.12 27.58
C GLN A 121 -67.33 -19.50 27.94
N ALA A 122 -67.75 -20.03 29.10
CA ALA A 122 -67.48 -21.40 29.54
C ALA A 122 -68.75 -22.07 30.08
N HIS A 123 -68.96 -23.33 29.70
CA HIS A 123 -70.21 -24.05 29.92
C HIS A 123 -70.01 -25.52 30.31
N VAL A 124 -70.79 -26.01 31.28
CA VAL A 124 -70.99 -27.44 31.55
C VAL A 124 -72.09 -27.98 30.64
N ARG A 125 -71.83 -29.12 30.00
CA ARG A 125 -72.72 -29.78 29.04
C ARG A 125 -72.96 -31.24 29.42
N GLU A 126 -74.20 -31.71 29.34
CA GLU A 126 -74.58 -33.12 29.51
C GLU A 126 -74.31 -33.89 28.20
N GLY A 127 -73.06 -34.32 28.02
CA GLY A 127 -72.60 -35.14 26.90
C GLY A 127 -71.34 -35.94 27.25
N GLY A 128 -71.33 -37.23 26.87
CA GLY A 128 -70.16 -38.10 27.02
C GLY A 128 -69.07 -37.80 25.99
N ARG A 129 -67.95 -38.55 26.05
CA ARG A 129 -66.75 -38.24 25.25
C ARG A 129 -67.02 -38.31 23.74
N GLY A 130 -67.04 -37.14 23.10
CA GLY A 130 -67.35 -36.97 21.68
C GLY A 130 -68.83 -36.64 21.37
N GLU A 131 -69.60 -36.24 22.38
CA GLU A 131 -71.00 -35.77 22.24
C GLU A 131 -71.11 -34.35 22.83
N ASP A 132 -71.68 -33.38 22.08
CA ASP A 132 -71.73 -31.95 22.49
C ASP A 132 -72.71 -31.62 23.63
N GLY A 133 -73.64 -32.52 23.90
CA GLY A 133 -74.65 -32.39 24.95
C GLY A 133 -75.65 -31.24 24.78
N GLU A 134 -76.51 -31.09 25.80
CA GLU A 134 -77.24 -29.83 26.07
C GLU A 134 -76.44 -29.06 27.14
N ILE A 135 -76.42 -27.72 27.05
CA ILE A 135 -75.81 -26.88 28.10
C ILE A 135 -76.67 -27.02 29.35
N VAL A 136 -76.07 -27.43 30.46
CA VAL A 136 -76.75 -27.64 31.75
C VAL A 136 -76.34 -26.63 32.82
N ALA A 137 -75.16 -26.01 32.69
CA ALA A 137 -74.79 -24.84 33.48
C ALA A 137 -73.84 -23.91 32.69
N THR A 138 -73.97 -22.62 32.93
CA THR A 138 -73.00 -21.59 32.52
C THR A 138 -72.03 -21.36 33.67
N LEU A 139 -70.73 -21.27 33.38
CA LEU A 139 -69.68 -21.00 34.36
C LEU A 139 -69.27 -19.52 34.33
N PHE A 140 -69.11 -18.97 33.13
CA PHE A 140 -69.03 -17.54 32.83
C PHE A 140 -69.43 -17.31 31.36
N GLU A 141 -69.92 -16.12 30.99
CA GLU A 141 -70.39 -15.81 29.63
C GLU A 141 -70.42 -14.28 29.40
N TYR A 142 -69.30 -13.71 28.97
CA TYR A 142 -69.09 -12.26 28.85
C TYR A 142 -70.08 -11.59 27.88
N THR A 143 -70.56 -10.40 28.23
CA THR A 143 -71.80 -9.83 27.67
C THR A 143 -71.71 -8.48 26.98
N ALA A 144 -70.55 -7.81 27.02
CA ALA A 144 -70.41 -6.46 26.48
C ALA A 144 -70.64 -6.43 24.95
N GLU A 145 -71.45 -5.47 24.48
CA GLU A 145 -71.33 -4.98 23.10
C GLU A 145 -70.10 -4.07 23.06
N PRO A 146 -69.13 -4.26 22.14
CA PRO A 146 -67.93 -3.43 22.10
C PRO A 146 -68.31 -1.98 21.71
N ASP A 147 -68.32 -1.09 22.70
CA ASP A 147 -68.77 0.30 22.56
C ASP A 147 -67.65 1.32 22.34
N GLY A 148 -66.39 0.86 22.37
CA GLY A 148 -65.20 1.66 22.08
C GLY A 148 -64.73 2.54 23.24
N SER A 149 -65.09 2.19 24.49
CA SER A 149 -64.72 2.97 25.68
C SER A 149 -63.41 2.57 26.36
N GLY A 150 -62.75 1.48 25.95
CA GLY A 150 -61.47 1.00 26.53
C GLY A 150 -61.60 0.20 27.85
N ASP A 151 -62.72 0.30 28.55
CA ASP A 151 -62.98 -0.41 29.83
C ASP A 151 -63.58 -1.84 29.63
N GLY A 152 -63.43 -2.46 28.45
CA GLY A 152 -64.25 -3.62 28.07
C GLY A 152 -63.76 -4.48 26.91
N ASP A 153 -62.45 -4.69 26.80
CA ASP A 153 -61.87 -5.50 25.70
C ASP A 153 -62.08 -7.03 25.86
N PRO A 154 -62.05 -7.80 24.75
CA PRO A 154 -62.17 -9.25 24.79
C PRO A 154 -60.96 -9.90 25.46
N LEU A 155 -61.17 -10.47 26.65
CA LEU A 155 -60.11 -11.11 27.43
C LEU A 155 -59.28 -12.09 26.60
N THR A 156 -57.99 -11.80 26.50
CA THR A 156 -56.99 -12.60 25.81
C THR A 156 -55.96 -13.04 26.83
N THR A 157 -55.76 -14.35 26.96
CA THR A 157 -54.84 -14.92 27.95
C THR A 157 -53.55 -15.37 27.29
N THR A 158 -52.41 -15.05 27.90
CA THR A 158 -51.09 -15.62 27.58
C THR A 158 -50.74 -16.68 28.65
N PRO A 159 -49.58 -17.36 28.58
CA PRO A 159 -49.11 -18.22 29.67
C PRO A 159 -48.81 -17.44 30.96
N GLU A 160 -48.62 -16.12 30.86
CA GLU A 160 -48.22 -15.22 31.95
C GLU A 160 -49.43 -14.44 32.52
N THR A 161 -50.57 -14.48 31.82
CA THR A 161 -51.85 -13.89 32.25
C THR A 161 -53.02 -14.88 32.08
N PRO A 162 -53.04 -15.99 32.83
CA PRO A 162 -54.14 -16.96 32.80
C PRO A 162 -55.47 -16.34 33.30
N LEU A 163 -56.59 -16.64 32.64
CA LEU A 163 -57.91 -16.37 33.20
C LEU A 163 -58.22 -17.44 34.24
N ILE A 164 -58.41 -17.02 35.49
CA ILE A 164 -58.89 -17.88 36.60
C ILE A 164 -60.27 -17.38 37.01
N GLN A 165 -61.33 -18.14 36.69
CA GLN A 165 -62.71 -17.75 36.91
C GLN A 165 -63.54 -18.85 37.58
N GLY A 166 -64.15 -18.53 38.72
CA GLY A 166 -65.00 -19.45 39.49
C GLY A 166 -66.46 -19.40 39.08
N GLY A 167 -67.01 -20.49 38.55
CA GLY A 167 -68.43 -20.66 38.22
C GLY A 167 -69.18 -21.50 39.28
N LEU A 168 -70.44 -21.19 39.56
CA LEU A 168 -71.27 -21.92 40.53
C LEU A 168 -72.44 -22.64 39.84
N VAL A 169 -72.60 -23.93 40.13
CA VAL A 169 -73.78 -24.73 39.75
C VAL A 169 -74.67 -24.86 40.98
N ASP A 170 -75.81 -24.15 41.00
CA ASP A 170 -76.70 -24.04 42.16
C ASP A 170 -77.91 -24.99 42.15
N ASP A 171 -78.08 -25.80 41.10
CA ASP A 171 -79.12 -26.84 40.99
C ASP A 171 -78.66 -28.16 41.68
N PRO A 172 -79.30 -28.59 42.79
CA PRO A 172 -78.88 -29.79 43.51
C PRO A 172 -79.18 -31.12 42.80
N ASP A 173 -80.18 -31.17 41.90
CA ASP A 173 -80.46 -32.37 41.11
C ASP A 173 -79.39 -32.54 40.02
N LEU A 174 -78.88 -31.43 39.45
CA LEU A 174 -77.73 -31.41 38.53
C LEU A 174 -76.40 -31.68 39.24
N ALA A 175 -76.19 -31.11 40.43
CA ALA A 175 -75.01 -31.39 41.25
C ALA A 175 -74.94 -32.88 41.65
N GLU A 176 -76.05 -33.49 42.11
CA GLU A 176 -76.08 -34.94 42.38
C GLU A 176 -75.83 -35.76 41.09
N ALA A 177 -76.26 -35.29 39.92
CA ALA A 177 -75.98 -35.95 38.64
C ALA A 177 -74.50 -35.87 38.23
N ILE A 178 -73.87 -34.69 38.29
CA ILE A 178 -72.44 -34.50 37.99
C ILE A 178 -71.57 -35.30 38.96
N LEU A 179 -71.90 -35.34 40.25
CA LEU A 179 -71.20 -36.15 41.25
C LEU A 179 -71.43 -37.67 41.11
N THR A 180 -72.50 -38.10 40.43
CA THR A 180 -72.87 -39.54 40.32
C THR A 180 -72.44 -40.18 39.01
N GLU A 181 -72.50 -39.45 37.89
CA GLU A 181 -72.08 -39.94 36.57
C GLU A 181 -71.25 -38.86 35.81
N PRO A 182 -70.11 -38.39 36.38
CA PRO A 182 -69.35 -37.24 35.85
C PRO A 182 -68.86 -37.43 34.42
N ALA A 183 -68.58 -38.66 34.00
CA ALA A 183 -68.19 -38.98 32.62
C ALA A 183 -69.33 -38.79 31.59
N GLY A 184 -70.54 -38.43 32.03
CA GLY A 184 -71.64 -37.91 31.21
C GLY A 184 -71.64 -36.39 31.06
N PHE A 185 -70.71 -35.66 31.69
CA PHE A 185 -70.63 -34.20 31.67
C PHE A 185 -69.24 -33.71 31.24
N HIS A 186 -69.18 -32.62 30.48
CA HIS A 186 -67.92 -32.00 30.07
C HIS A 186 -68.01 -30.47 30.16
N VAL A 187 -66.87 -29.82 30.31
CA VAL A 187 -66.76 -28.36 30.19
C VAL A 187 -66.21 -28.00 28.82
N THR A 188 -66.77 -26.97 28.20
CA THR A 188 -66.25 -26.35 26.97
C THR A 188 -66.10 -24.85 27.20
N VAL A 189 -64.94 -24.31 26.84
CA VAL A 189 -64.66 -22.87 26.79
C VAL A 189 -64.66 -22.43 25.32
N HIS A 190 -65.17 -21.24 25.05
CA HIS A 190 -65.39 -20.69 23.72
C HIS A 190 -64.73 -19.32 23.58
N THR A 191 -64.16 -19.04 22.41
CA THR A 191 -63.63 -17.73 22.01
C THR A 191 -64.50 -17.12 20.91
N ALA A 192 -64.24 -15.86 20.55
CA ALA A 192 -64.83 -15.24 19.36
C ALA A 192 -64.43 -15.96 18.05
N HIS A 193 -63.24 -16.56 18.03
CA HIS A 193 -62.71 -17.32 16.88
C HIS A 193 -63.30 -18.73 16.76
N ASN A 194 -63.44 -19.45 17.89
CA ASN A 194 -64.03 -20.78 17.96
C ASN A 194 -65.32 -20.78 18.81
N PRO A 195 -66.43 -20.22 18.29
CA PRO A 195 -67.69 -20.10 19.04
C PRO A 195 -68.42 -21.44 19.25
N GLU A 196 -68.07 -22.51 18.53
CA GLU A 196 -68.56 -23.87 18.82
C GLU A 196 -67.82 -24.52 20.01
N GLY A 197 -66.64 -23.99 20.36
CA GLY A 197 -65.79 -24.38 21.49
C GLY A 197 -64.32 -24.38 21.09
N GLU A 198 -63.50 -23.57 21.76
CA GLU A 198 -62.04 -23.51 21.57
C GLU A 198 -61.36 -24.73 22.20
N ILE A 199 -61.71 -25.01 23.46
CA ILE A 199 -61.16 -26.11 24.26
C ILE A 199 -62.24 -26.84 25.03
N ARG A 200 -62.10 -28.16 25.18
CA ARG A 200 -63.06 -29.02 25.87
C ARG A 200 -62.37 -30.01 26.80
N GLY A 201 -63.02 -30.37 27.90
CA GLY A 201 -62.56 -31.42 28.80
C GLY A 201 -63.71 -32.18 29.44
N GLN A 202 -63.67 -33.52 29.40
CA GLN A 202 -64.63 -34.34 30.13
C GLN A 202 -64.39 -34.22 31.64
N ILE A 203 -65.46 -33.99 32.42
CA ILE A 203 -65.41 -34.06 33.88
C ILE A 203 -65.16 -35.51 34.30
N ARG A 204 -64.26 -35.70 35.25
CA ARG A 204 -63.89 -37.00 35.81
C ARG A 204 -64.08 -36.98 37.32
N GLY A 205 -64.55 -38.10 37.86
CA GLY A 205 -64.82 -38.27 39.29
C GLY A 205 -65.02 -39.73 39.67
N PHE A 206 -65.37 -39.96 40.93
CA PHE A 206 -65.17 -41.25 41.60
C PHE A 206 -66.29 -42.28 41.30
N GLU A 207 -65.92 -43.47 40.82
CA GLU A 207 -66.82 -44.63 40.93
C GLU A 207 -66.97 -45.02 42.42
N ARG A 208 -68.16 -44.84 42.97
CA ARG A 208 -68.47 -44.96 44.41
C ARG A 208 -68.39 -46.40 44.94
N GLY A 209 -67.17 -46.94 45.09
CA GLY A 209 -66.94 -48.25 45.69
C GLY A 209 -65.54 -48.87 45.61
N THR A 210 -64.55 -48.21 44.98
CA THR A 210 -63.16 -48.70 44.94
C THR A 210 -62.22 -47.82 45.75
N ASP A 211 -61.49 -48.48 46.67
CA ASP A 211 -60.53 -47.91 47.61
C ASP A 211 -59.21 -47.60 46.87
N THR A 212 -59.26 -46.59 46.00
CA THR A 212 -58.14 -46.09 45.19
C THR A 212 -58.25 -44.57 45.13
N GLU A 213 -57.52 -43.89 46.00
CA GLU A 213 -57.30 -42.45 45.90
C GLU A 213 -56.62 -42.15 44.56
N ILE A 214 -57.25 -41.28 43.75
CA ILE A 214 -56.60 -40.59 42.64
C ILE A 214 -56.74 -39.12 43.00
N GLU A 215 -55.73 -38.62 43.70
CA GLU A 215 -55.48 -37.19 43.83
C GLU A 215 -55.24 -36.62 42.41
N PRO A 216 -55.52 -35.34 42.13
CA PRO A 216 -55.09 -34.74 40.87
C PRO A 216 -53.59 -34.97 40.71
N VAL A 217 -53.14 -35.34 39.50
CA VAL A 217 -51.71 -35.56 39.25
C VAL A 217 -50.99 -34.25 39.61
N PRO A 218 -50.11 -34.24 40.63
CA PRO A 218 -49.39 -33.03 41.01
C PRO A 218 -48.62 -32.46 39.83
N ALA A 219 -48.26 -31.18 39.89
CA ALA A 219 -47.29 -30.65 38.96
C ALA A 219 -45.99 -31.50 39.03
N GLU A 220 -45.49 -31.89 37.87
CA GLU A 220 -44.27 -32.69 37.69
C GLU A 220 -43.53 -32.05 36.52
N PHE A 221 -42.55 -31.19 36.82
CA PHE A 221 -41.86 -30.34 35.85
C PHE A 221 -40.70 -31.10 35.21
N THR A 222 -40.88 -31.62 34.00
CA THR A 222 -39.80 -32.29 33.25
C THR A 222 -38.94 -31.30 32.47
N ALA A 223 -37.65 -31.61 32.33
CA ALA A 223 -36.66 -30.78 31.68
C ALA A 223 -36.14 -31.46 30.40
N SER A 224 -36.13 -30.73 29.28
CA SER A 224 -35.84 -31.31 27.97
C SER A 224 -35.11 -30.33 27.05
N SER A 225 -34.55 -30.85 25.97
CA SER A 225 -34.08 -30.04 24.83
C SER A 225 -32.99 -28.99 25.18
N LEU A 226 -32.05 -29.34 26.07
CA LEU A 226 -30.90 -28.50 26.42
C LEU A 226 -30.15 -27.99 25.17
N ARG A 227 -29.89 -26.68 25.12
CA ARG A 227 -29.21 -25.98 24.01
C ARG A 227 -28.33 -24.85 24.55
N PRO A 228 -27.04 -24.77 24.16
CA PRO A 228 -26.26 -25.85 23.54
C PRO A 228 -26.19 -27.06 24.47
N ARG A 229 -25.92 -28.26 23.94
CA ARG A 229 -25.89 -29.49 24.77
C ARG A 229 -24.50 -29.96 25.14
N ASN A 230 -23.51 -29.75 24.27
CA ASN A 230 -22.11 -29.93 24.61
C ASN A 230 -21.32 -28.73 24.04
N PRO A 231 -21.45 -27.53 24.63
CA PRO A 231 -20.67 -26.37 24.23
C PRO A 231 -19.19 -26.55 24.59
N THR A 232 -18.34 -25.95 23.76
CA THR A 232 -16.95 -25.62 24.09
C THR A 232 -16.85 -24.09 24.03
N VAL A 233 -16.21 -23.49 25.02
CA VAL A 233 -16.00 -22.03 25.14
C VAL A 233 -14.59 -21.78 25.68
N VAL A 234 -14.04 -20.59 25.46
CA VAL A 234 -12.82 -20.12 26.13
C VAL A 234 -13.20 -19.59 27.51
N ARG A 235 -12.29 -19.71 28.49
CA ARG A 235 -12.49 -19.15 29.84
C ARG A 235 -12.56 -17.63 29.78
N GLY A 236 -13.72 -17.07 30.10
CA GLY A 236 -14.02 -15.63 29.98
C GLY A 236 -15.14 -15.35 28.98
N ASP A 237 -15.41 -16.28 28.05
CA ASP A 237 -16.55 -16.20 27.14
C ASP A 237 -17.87 -16.32 27.90
N TRP A 238 -18.90 -15.65 27.38
CA TRP A 238 -20.28 -15.77 27.83
C TRP A 238 -20.98 -16.96 27.16
N ILE A 239 -21.94 -17.60 27.85
CA ILE A 239 -22.74 -18.68 27.25
C ILE A 239 -24.26 -18.57 27.45
N ASP A 240 -24.99 -18.61 26.33
CA ASP A 240 -26.45 -18.71 26.28
C ASP A 240 -26.90 -20.16 26.53
N VAL A 241 -27.62 -20.45 27.62
CA VAL A 241 -28.10 -21.80 27.98
C VAL A 241 -29.62 -21.85 28.10
N SER A 242 -30.26 -22.78 27.39
CA SER A 242 -31.72 -22.89 27.35
C SER A 242 -32.24 -24.34 27.40
N ALA A 243 -33.44 -24.52 27.94
CA ALA A 243 -34.13 -25.81 27.99
C ALA A 243 -35.66 -25.63 27.94
N ARG A 244 -36.36 -26.62 27.36
CA ARG A 244 -37.83 -26.70 27.38
C ARG A 244 -38.28 -27.44 28.63
N ILE A 245 -38.96 -26.71 29.51
CA ILE A 245 -39.58 -27.21 30.75
C ILE A 245 -41.05 -27.53 30.47
N GLU A 246 -41.56 -28.67 30.96
CA GLU A 246 -42.92 -29.15 30.70
C GLU A 246 -43.58 -29.73 31.97
N ASN A 247 -44.67 -29.11 32.43
CA ASN A 247 -45.46 -29.58 33.57
C ASN A 247 -46.39 -30.72 33.13
N LEU A 248 -46.08 -31.98 33.51
CA LEU A 248 -46.89 -33.15 33.15
C LEU A 248 -48.16 -33.33 34.00
N GLY A 249 -48.35 -32.49 35.03
CA GLY A 249 -49.44 -32.55 36.00
C GLY A 249 -50.80 -32.10 35.46
N ASP A 250 -51.84 -32.38 36.25
CA ASP A 250 -53.23 -31.96 36.00
C ASP A 250 -53.60 -30.67 36.78
N VAL A 251 -52.60 -29.92 37.27
CA VAL A 251 -52.72 -28.63 37.98
C VAL A 251 -51.65 -27.63 37.53
N THR A 252 -51.99 -26.34 37.53
CA THR A 252 -51.04 -25.23 37.39
C THR A 252 -50.16 -25.13 38.65
N ALA A 253 -48.87 -24.82 38.48
CA ALA A 253 -47.96 -24.50 39.58
C ALA A 253 -46.83 -23.57 39.11
N THR A 254 -46.22 -22.85 40.05
CA THR A 254 -44.91 -22.21 39.91
C THR A 254 -43.83 -23.10 40.51
N GLN A 255 -42.69 -23.24 39.82
CA GLN A 255 -41.50 -23.94 40.33
C GLN A 255 -40.22 -23.22 39.91
N THR A 256 -39.22 -23.19 40.78
CA THR A 256 -37.92 -22.57 40.51
C THR A 256 -37.09 -23.44 39.55
N VAL A 257 -36.77 -22.90 38.39
CA VAL A 257 -35.91 -23.53 37.38
C VAL A 257 -34.50 -22.96 37.52
N GLN A 258 -33.50 -23.84 37.67
CA GLN A 258 -32.12 -23.46 37.95
C GLN A 258 -31.17 -23.90 36.84
N LEU A 259 -30.35 -22.98 36.34
CA LEU A 259 -29.11 -23.32 35.65
C LEU A 259 -28.07 -23.73 36.70
N ARG A 260 -27.42 -24.88 36.50
CA ARG A 260 -26.32 -25.33 37.34
C ARG A 260 -25.12 -25.75 36.51
N ILE A 261 -23.93 -25.52 37.05
CA ILE A 261 -22.63 -26.02 36.57
C ILE A 261 -21.97 -26.78 37.73
N ASP A 262 -21.63 -28.05 37.52
CA ASP A 262 -21.14 -29.02 38.51
C ASP A 262 -21.94 -29.14 39.84
N GLY A 263 -23.18 -28.64 39.82
CA GLY A 263 -24.12 -28.64 40.95
C GLY A 263 -24.19 -27.33 41.75
N GLU A 264 -23.34 -26.34 41.45
CA GLU A 264 -23.50 -24.93 41.90
C GLU A 264 -24.68 -24.29 41.13
N VAL A 265 -25.46 -23.41 41.77
CA VAL A 265 -26.55 -22.68 41.11
C VAL A 265 -26.01 -21.37 40.59
N ILE A 266 -25.92 -21.23 39.26
CA ILE A 266 -25.37 -20.04 38.60
C ILE A 266 -26.48 -18.99 38.40
N ALA A 267 -27.66 -19.44 37.96
CA ALA A 267 -28.83 -18.59 37.79
C ALA A 267 -30.12 -19.36 38.08
N GLU A 268 -31.15 -18.66 38.56
CA GLU A 268 -32.48 -19.25 38.81
C GLU A 268 -33.61 -18.32 38.37
N ARG A 269 -34.70 -18.92 37.89
CA ARG A 269 -35.93 -18.22 37.45
C ARG A 269 -37.15 -19.01 37.92
N ASP A 270 -38.08 -18.37 38.63
CA ASP A 270 -39.37 -18.97 38.95
C ASP A 270 -40.25 -19.03 37.68
N VAL A 271 -40.83 -20.20 37.39
CA VAL A 271 -41.63 -20.43 36.18
C VAL A 271 -42.98 -21.01 36.56
N GLU A 272 -44.05 -20.26 36.29
CA GLU A 272 -45.42 -20.79 36.30
C GLU A 272 -45.69 -21.55 35.01
N LEU A 273 -46.24 -22.77 35.14
CA LEU A 273 -46.76 -23.55 34.02
C LEU A 273 -48.15 -24.10 34.35
N GLY A 274 -49.11 -23.82 33.47
CA GLY A 274 -50.40 -24.47 33.44
C GLY A 274 -50.33 -26.00 33.34
N CYS A 275 -51.45 -26.65 33.62
CA CYS A 275 -51.53 -28.10 33.52
C CYS A 275 -51.20 -28.58 32.08
N ARG A 276 -50.23 -29.51 31.94
CA ARG A 276 -49.78 -30.05 30.65
C ARG A 276 -49.18 -28.99 29.69
N ARG A 277 -48.65 -27.88 30.23
CA ARG A 277 -47.96 -26.82 29.48
C ARG A 277 -46.45 -27.00 29.42
N ALA A 278 -45.82 -26.33 28.46
CA ALA A 278 -44.37 -26.24 28.36
C ALA A 278 -43.90 -24.85 27.89
N ARG A 279 -42.74 -24.41 28.39
CA ARG A 279 -42.07 -23.15 28.04
C ARG A 279 -40.57 -23.41 27.83
N THR A 280 -39.94 -22.73 26.89
CA THR A 280 -38.47 -22.67 26.84
C THR A 280 -37.99 -21.60 27.81
N VAL A 281 -37.18 -22.01 28.78
CA VAL A 281 -36.44 -21.10 29.67
C VAL A 281 -35.08 -20.85 29.04
N ARG A 282 -34.66 -19.59 28.99
CA ARG A 282 -33.30 -19.17 28.63
C ARG A 282 -32.62 -18.56 29.85
N PHE A 283 -31.32 -18.76 29.92
CA PHE A 283 -30.34 -18.03 30.72
C PHE A 283 -29.33 -17.50 29.72
N GLN A 284 -29.09 -16.20 29.76
CA GLN A 284 -28.20 -15.49 28.84
C GLN A 284 -27.01 -14.98 29.66
N ASP A 285 -25.93 -14.60 28.98
CA ASP A 285 -24.80 -13.88 29.58
C ASP A 285 -24.24 -14.62 30.80
N VAL A 286 -24.10 -15.94 30.67
CA VAL A 286 -23.56 -16.80 31.73
C VAL A 286 -22.04 -16.75 31.67
N ASP A 287 -21.46 -16.07 32.65
CA ASP A 287 -20.03 -15.91 32.87
C ASP A 287 -19.29 -17.26 33.00
N THR A 288 -18.05 -17.32 32.51
CA THR A 288 -17.14 -18.46 32.68
C THR A 288 -15.76 -18.08 33.25
N GLU A 289 -15.50 -16.82 33.59
CA GLU A 289 -14.21 -16.37 34.16
C GLU A 289 -13.85 -17.15 35.45
N ASP A 290 -14.82 -17.36 36.33
CA ASP A 290 -14.65 -18.08 37.61
C ASP A 290 -14.42 -19.61 37.45
N LEU A 291 -14.46 -20.16 36.23
CA LEU A 291 -14.25 -21.60 35.96
C LEU A 291 -12.78 -21.91 35.60
N GLU A 292 -12.17 -22.90 36.25
CA GLU A 292 -10.89 -23.46 35.81
C GLU A 292 -11.07 -24.22 34.47
N PRO A 293 -10.09 -24.26 33.54
CA PRO A 293 -10.23 -25.04 32.31
C PRO A 293 -10.50 -26.53 32.55
N GLY A 294 -11.47 -27.11 31.84
CA GLY A 294 -11.90 -28.51 32.03
C GLY A 294 -13.31 -28.84 31.53
N GLU A 295 -13.75 -30.08 31.78
CA GLU A 295 -15.12 -30.58 31.50
C GLU A 295 -16.01 -30.47 32.75
N TYR A 296 -17.15 -29.78 32.65
CA TYR A 296 -18.16 -29.61 33.70
C TYR A 296 -19.51 -30.23 33.31
N GLU A 297 -20.27 -30.78 34.28
CA GLU A 297 -21.69 -31.09 34.06
C GLU A 297 -22.52 -29.81 34.18
N HIS A 298 -22.96 -29.25 33.05
CA HIS A 298 -23.93 -28.16 33.04
C HIS A 298 -25.34 -28.70 32.75
N GLY A 299 -26.37 -27.97 33.19
CA GLY A 299 -27.74 -28.32 32.85
C GLY A 299 -28.79 -27.44 33.50
N VAL A 300 -30.02 -27.64 33.04
CA VAL A 300 -31.21 -26.97 33.60
C VAL A 300 -31.98 -27.97 34.45
N PHE A 301 -32.21 -27.59 35.71
CA PHE A 301 -32.77 -28.40 36.77
C PHE A 301 -34.11 -27.84 37.24
N THR A 302 -35.04 -28.73 37.57
CA THR A 302 -36.31 -28.44 38.25
C THR A 302 -36.29 -29.11 39.63
N GLU A 303 -37.39 -29.13 40.39
CA GLU A 303 -37.49 -29.96 41.61
C GLU A 303 -37.67 -31.45 41.26
N ASP A 304 -38.32 -31.73 40.12
CA ASP A 304 -38.76 -33.08 39.72
C ASP A 304 -37.78 -33.80 38.77
N ASP A 305 -37.05 -33.06 37.93
CA ASP A 305 -36.28 -33.58 36.78
C ASP A 305 -35.05 -32.69 36.45
N SER A 306 -34.19 -33.15 35.53
CA SER A 306 -33.05 -32.35 35.05
C SER A 306 -32.56 -32.78 33.67
N THR A 307 -32.17 -31.81 32.85
CA THR A 307 -31.54 -32.06 31.54
C THR A 307 -30.10 -31.55 31.56
N THR A 308 -29.14 -32.46 31.36
CA THR A 308 -27.69 -32.16 31.48
C THR A 308 -26.90 -32.46 30.21
N GLY A 309 -25.73 -31.83 30.14
CA GLY A 309 -24.74 -31.87 29.08
C GLY A 309 -23.34 -31.58 29.62
N THR A 310 -22.34 -31.56 28.75
CA THR A 310 -20.94 -31.27 29.13
C THR A 310 -20.54 -29.89 28.63
N LEU A 311 -20.20 -28.98 29.52
CA LEU A 311 -19.55 -27.71 29.17
C LEU A 311 -18.04 -27.95 29.20
N THR A 312 -17.36 -27.65 28.10
CA THR A 312 -15.89 -27.67 28.04
C THR A 312 -15.38 -26.24 28.06
N VAL A 313 -14.68 -25.85 29.12
CA VAL A 313 -13.99 -24.56 29.22
C VAL A 313 -12.53 -24.78 28.84
N LEU A 314 -12.06 -24.09 27.79
CA LEU A 314 -10.66 -24.10 27.35
C LEU A 314 -9.87 -22.99 28.04
N ARG A 315 -8.57 -23.18 28.25
CA ARG A 315 -7.67 -22.05 28.49
C ARG A 315 -7.62 -21.16 27.22
N PRO A 316 -7.66 -19.82 27.34
CA PRO A 316 -7.37 -18.90 26.25
C PRO A 316 -6.02 -19.20 25.58
N PRO A 317 -5.78 -18.69 24.36
CA PRO A 317 -4.43 -18.63 23.80
C PRO A 317 -3.49 -17.86 24.74
N GLU A 318 -2.21 -18.19 24.64
CA GLU A 318 -1.09 -17.60 25.40
C GLU A 318 0.16 -17.90 24.54
N PHE A 319 0.65 -16.94 23.74
CA PHE A 319 1.69 -17.16 22.72
C PHE A 319 3.09 -16.86 23.28
N ILE A 320 3.72 -17.90 23.82
CA ILE A 320 5.07 -17.85 24.39
C ILE A 320 6.13 -17.83 23.28
N VAL A 321 7.12 -16.94 23.42
CA VAL A 321 8.28 -16.85 22.53
C VAL A 321 9.40 -17.74 23.08
N SER A 322 10.19 -18.35 22.21
CA SER A 322 11.30 -19.22 22.61
C SER A 322 12.28 -19.43 21.46
N GLU A 323 13.49 -19.88 21.76
CA GLU A 323 14.47 -20.30 20.72
C GLU A 323 14.71 -19.20 19.66
N LEU A 324 14.98 -17.96 20.12
CA LEU A 324 15.49 -16.87 19.27
C LEU A 324 16.85 -17.28 18.68
N ASP A 325 17.02 -17.11 17.37
CA ASP A 325 18.25 -17.39 16.62
C ASP A 325 18.37 -16.35 15.50
N PRO A 326 19.41 -15.48 15.50
CA PRO A 326 20.50 -15.39 16.48
C PRO A 326 20.10 -14.76 17.85
N ASP A 327 20.83 -15.13 18.90
CA ASP A 327 20.69 -14.59 20.29
C ASP A 327 21.69 -13.44 20.55
N ASP A 328 22.93 -13.59 20.06
CA ASP A 328 23.95 -12.52 19.94
C ASP A 328 24.44 -12.55 18.48
N VAL A 329 24.41 -11.42 17.76
CA VAL A 329 24.95 -11.28 16.40
C VAL A 329 25.82 -10.02 16.27
N THR A 330 26.77 -10.01 15.33
CA THR A 330 27.66 -8.86 15.10
C THR A 330 28.08 -8.79 13.64
N VAL A 331 27.63 -7.76 12.95
CA VAL A 331 27.59 -7.63 11.49
C VAL A 331 28.18 -6.29 11.05
N SER A 332 28.49 -6.19 9.76
CA SER A 332 28.80 -4.93 9.09
C SER A 332 27.52 -4.09 8.90
N ARG A 333 27.63 -2.80 8.56
CA ARG A 333 26.47 -2.00 8.15
C ARG A 333 26.02 -2.45 6.75
N GLY A 334 24.72 -2.68 6.54
CA GLY A 334 24.18 -3.25 5.29
C GLY A 334 24.37 -4.77 5.14
N ASP A 335 24.84 -5.48 6.18
CA ASP A 335 24.74 -6.95 6.23
C ASP A 335 23.26 -7.33 6.49
N LEU A 336 22.67 -8.11 5.58
CA LEU A 336 21.33 -8.69 5.77
C LEU A 336 21.34 -9.81 6.82
N ILE A 337 20.35 -9.86 7.71
CA ILE A 337 20.25 -10.87 8.78
C ILE A 337 18.92 -11.63 8.79
N ASP A 338 19.00 -12.96 8.88
CA ASP A 338 17.84 -13.81 9.25
C ASP A 338 17.60 -13.72 10.76
N VAL A 339 16.40 -13.34 11.20
CA VAL A 339 15.98 -13.40 12.61
C VAL A 339 14.81 -14.36 12.76
N SER A 340 14.95 -15.39 13.59
CA SER A 340 13.90 -16.39 13.80
C SER A 340 13.59 -16.65 15.27
N ALA A 341 12.34 -16.98 15.58
CA ALA A 341 11.91 -17.42 16.89
C ALA A 341 10.80 -18.48 16.82
N ARG A 342 10.77 -19.38 17.80
CA ARG A 342 9.74 -20.41 17.96
C ARG A 342 8.61 -19.94 18.87
N ILE A 343 7.46 -19.67 18.27
CA ILE A 343 6.22 -19.29 18.96
C ILE A 343 5.42 -20.55 19.33
N GLU A 344 5.00 -20.69 20.59
CA GLU A 344 4.14 -21.79 21.09
C GLU A 344 2.89 -21.25 21.78
N ASN A 345 1.71 -21.61 21.26
CA ASN A 345 0.45 -21.33 21.94
C ASN A 345 0.27 -22.35 23.09
N VAL A 346 0.58 -21.95 24.33
CA VAL A 346 0.47 -22.83 25.52
C VAL A 346 -0.95 -22.95 26.08
N GLY A 347 -1.90 -22.26 25.43
CA GLY A 347 -3.34 -22.34 25.64
C GLY A 347 -3.98 -23.65 25.15
N GLU A 348 -5.31 -23.71 25.22
CA GLU A 348 -6.10 -24.84 24.71
C GLU A 348 -7.06 -24.41 23.58
N ALA A 349 -7.37 -23.11 23.50
CA ALA A 349 -8.05 -22.48 22.39
C ALA A 349 -7.10 -22.12 21.22
N ARG A 350 -7.67 -21.83 20.04
CA ARG A 350 -6.95 -21.27 18.89
C ARG A 350 -6.92 -19.75 19.02
N GLY A 351 -5.80 -19.12 18.64
CA GLY A 351 -5.64 -17.65 18.63
C GLY A 351 -5.16 -17.11 17.27
N ARG A 352 -5.29 -15.79 17.10
CA ARG A 352 -4.63 -14.91 16.11
C ARG A 352 -3.90 -13.86 16.95
N GLN A 353 -2.63 -13.62 16.70
CA GLN A 353 -1.85 -12.52 17.29
C GLN A 353 -0.81 -12.04 16.28
N SER A 354 -0.38 -10.79 16.40
CA SER A 354 0.81 -10.30 15.71
C SER A 354 2.05 -10.98 16.28
N VAL A 355 3.05 -11.22 15.42
CA VAL A 355 4.41 -11.59 15.80
C VAL A 355 5.30 -10.54 15.15
N GLU A 356 6.03 -9.78 15.97
CA GLU A 356 6.75 -8.59 15.54
C GLU A 356 8.25 -8.78 15.72
N LEU A 357 9.03 -8.41 14.71
CA LEU A 357 10.46 -8.15 14.83
C LEU A 357 10.66 -6.68 15.22
N ARG A 358 11.45 -6.44 16.27
CA ARG A 358 11.82 -5.09 16.69
C ARG A 358 13.32 -4.95 16.94
N ILE A 359 13.82 -3.74 16.78
CA ILE A 359 15.20 -3.31 17.13
C ILE A 359 15.07 -2.03 17.96
N ASP A 360 15.65 -1.99 19.17
CA ASP A 360 15.57 -0.87 20.13
C ASP A 360 14.13 -0.31 20.36
N ASP A 361 13.17 -1.22 20.57
CA ASP A 361 11.71 -1.00 20.68
C ASP A 361 11.00 -0.54 19.37
N GLU A 362 11.71 -0.24 18.28
CA GLU A 362 11.15 0.15 16.98
C GLU A 362 10.70 -1.06 16.13
N LEU A 363 9.57 -0.92 15.42
CA LEU A 363 8.96 -2.02 14.66
C LEU A 363 9.58 -2.13 13.26
N VAL A 364 10.28 -3.24 13.01
CA VAL A 364 10.94 -3.51 11.73
C VAL A 364 10.06 -4.35 10.80
N SER A 365 9.33 -5.33 11.35
CA SER A 365 8.42 -6.17 10.56
C SER A 365 7.36 -6.84 11.44
N SER A 366 6.17 -7.11 10.90
CA SER A 366 5.11 -7.84 11.62
C SER A 366 4.51 -8.96 10.77
N ARG A 367 4.08 -10.06 11.40
CA ARG A 367 3.46 -11.22 10.74
C ARG A 367 2.32 -11.79 11.59
N THR A 368 1.08 -11.74 11.08
CA THR A 368 -0.09 -12.34 11.75
C THR A 368 0.04 -13.87 11.85
N LEU A 369 0.06 -14.42 13.07
CA LEU A 369 0.17 -15.86 13.33
C LEU A 369 -1.11 -16.46 13.93
N ARG A 370 -1.68 -17.48 13.26
CA ARG A 370 -2.92 -18.18 13.68
C ARG A 370 -2.66 -19.64 14.15
N LEU A 371 -2.32 -19.86 15.43
CA LEU A 371 -2.02 -21.19 16.04
C LEU A 371 -3.17 -21.80 16.85
N SER A 372 -3.32 -23.14 16.79
CA SER A 372 -4.19 -23.91 17.70
C SER A 372 -3.51 -24.14 19.07
N GLY A 373 -4.30 -24.36 20.12
CA GLY A 373 -3.76 -24.63 21.47
C GLY A 373 -2.88 -25.87 21.51
N GLY A 374 -1.62 -25.70 21.93
CA GLY A 374 -0.58 -26.73 21.94
C GLY A 374 0.14 -26.95 20.61
N ASP A 375 -0.13 -26.17 19.57
CA ASP A 375 0.70 -26.08 18.36
C ASP A 375 1.81 -25.03 18.54
N SER A 376 2.92 -25.19 17.80
CA SER A 376 4.03 -24.23 17.76
C SER A 376 4.59 -24.10 16.34
N ARG A 377 5.01 -22.90 15.95
CA ARG A 377 5.64 -22.60 14.65
C ARG A 377 6.87 -21.73 14.87
N THR A 378 7.96 -22.02 14.16
CA THR A 378 9.05 -21.05 13.98
C THR A 378 8.62 -20.02 12.95
N VAL A 379 8.68 -18.75 13.33
CA VAL A 379 8.61 -17.61 12.42
C VAL A 379 10.05 -17.19 12.15
N THR A 380 10.37 -16.94 10.89
CA THR A 380 11.61 -16.31 10.45
C THR A 380 11.22 -15.02 9.75
N PHE A 381 11.96 -13.97 10.03
CA PHE A 381 12.06 -12.76 9.22
C PHE A 381 13.39 -12.93 8.47
N GLU A 382 13.31 -13.01 7.15
CA GLU A 382 14.42 -13.33 6.25
C GLU A 382 14.92 -12.00 5.67
N ASP A 383 16.22 -11.89 5.39
CA ASP A 383 16.84 -10.73 4.74
C ASP A 383 16.55 -9.36 5.41
N VAL A 384 16.63 -9.28 6.74
CA VAL A 384 16.42 -8.03 7.50
C VAL A 384 17.62 -7.11 7.31
N ASP A 385 17.38 -5.89 6.82
CA ASP A 385 18.42 -4.90 6.57
C ASP A 385 19.02 -4.29 7.85
N THR A 386 20.24 -3.77 7.73
CA THR A 386 20.98 -3.02 8.74
C THR A 386 21.63 -1.74 8.19
N GLU A 387 21.35 -1.32 6.95
CA GLU A 387 21.93 -0.11 6.36
C GLU A 387 21.53 1.17 7.14
N ASP A 388 20.28 1.32 7.59
CA ASP A 388 19.87 2.50 8.39
C ASP A 388 20.47 2.57 9.81
N LEU A 389 21.18 1.52 10.26
CA LEU A 389 21.70 1.44 11.62
C LEU A 389 23.11 2.04 11.74
N GLU A 390 23.25 3.06 12.59
CA GLU A 390 24.55 3.60 13.01
C GLU A 390 25.44 2.52 13.68
N PRO A 391 26.78 2.63 13.61
CA PRO A 391 27.68 1.74 14.36
C PRO A 391 27.42 1.72 15.88
N GLY A 392 26.93 0.59 16.41
CA GLY A 392 26.39 0.52 17.78
C GLY A 392 26.06 -0.88 18.31
N GLU A 393 25.55 -0.95 19.54
CA GLU A 393 24.90 -2.15 20.11
C GLU A 393 23.41 -1.87 20.31
N TYR A 394 22.55 -2.74 19.76
CA TYR A 394 21.09 -2.66 19.76
C TYR A 394 20.46 -3.90 20.42
N GLU A 395 19.32 -3.76 21.07
CA GLU A 395 18.47 -4.86 21.54
C GLU A 395 17.48 -5.24 20.43
N HIS A 396 17.67 -6.41 19.82
CA HIS A 396 16.74 -6.93 18.81
C HIS A 396 15.90 -8.07 19.41
N GLY A 397 14.69 -8.29 18.92
CA GLY A 397 13.87 -9.37 19.48
C GLY A 397 12.60 -9.68 18.71
N VAL A 398 12.00 -10.82 19.05
CA VAL A 398 10.68 -11.22 18.54
C VAL A 398 9.65 -11.14 19.66
N PHE A 399 8.57 -10.42 19.38
CA PHE A 399 7.55 -10.03 20.34
C PHE A 399 6.18 -10.57 19.95
N THR A 400 5.36 -10.88 20.95
CA THR A 400 3.90 -11.04 20.86
C THR A 400 3.23 -10.14 21.91
N GLU A 401 1.90 -10.09 21.93
CA GLU A 401 1.15 -9.44 23.01
C GLU A 401 1.38 -10.10 24.39
N ASP A 402 1.67 -11.40 24.41
CA ASP A 402 1.82 -12.20 25.63
C ASP A 402 3.26 -12.25 26.18
N ASP A 403 4.27 -12.26 25.31
CA ASP A 403 5.65 -12.65 25.64
C ASP A 403 6.69 -12.12 24.62
N SER A 404 7.97 -12.16 24.97
CA SER A 404 9.06 -11.67 24.11
C SER A 404 10.40 -12.34 24.44
N GLU A 405 11.20 -12.69 23.44
CA GLU A 405 12.63 -13.03 23.62
C GLU A 405 13.49 -12.02 22.85
N THR A 406 14.52 -11.51 23.52
CA THR A 406 15.37 -10.39 23.08
C THR A 406 16.85 -10.77 23.13
N GLY A 407 17.54 -10.59 22.01
CA GLY A 407 18.97 -10.77 21.83
C GLY A 407 19.72 -9.45 21.66
N ARG A 408 20.95 -9.51 21.17
CA ARG A 408 21.76 -8.31 20.86
C ARG A 408 22.26 -8.31 19.43
N LEU A 409 22.00 -7.22 18.72
CA LEU A 409 22.56 -6.87 17.43
C LEU A 409 23.72 -5.90 17.66
N ARG A 410 24.79 -6.01 16.88
CA ARG A 410 25.91 -5.07 16.93
C ARG A 410 26.40 -4.76 15.53
N ILE A 411 26.27 -3.51 15.14
CA ILE A 411 26.81 -2.98 13.88
C ILE A 411 28.25 -2.51 14.15
N ARG A 412 29.20 -2.94 13.33
CA ARG A 412 30.61 -2.53 13.44
C ARG A 412 30.81 -1.11 12.92
N THR A 413 31.87 -0.46 13.40
CA THR A 413 32.35 0.79 12.78
C THR A 413 33.07 0.43 11.49
N PRO A 414 32.67 0.99 10.32
CA PRO A 414 33.37 0.80 9.05
C PRO A 414 34.83 1.26 9.13
N PRO A 415 35.70 0.89 8.17
CA PRO A 415 37.05 1.44 8.14
C PRO A 415 37.00 2.95 7.90
N GLU A 416 37.93 3.68 8.52
CA GLU A 416 38.09 5.14 8.43
C GLU A 416 39.60 5.39 8.60
N PHE A 417 40.30 5.85 7.56
CA PHE A 417 41.77 5.90 7.52
C PHE A 417 42.30 7.31 7.84
N ALA A 418 42.49 7.59 9.13
CA ALA A 418 43.03 8.87 9.60
C ALA A 418 44.51 9.04 9.21
N VAL A 419 44.88 10.25 8.76
CA VAL A 419 46.22 10.60 8.25
C VAL A 419 46.96 11.49 9.24
N SER A 420 48.22 11.17 9.53
CA SER A 420 48.98 11.85 10.58
C SER A 420 50.51 11.78 10.41
N GLU A 421 51.24 12.53 11.22
CA GLU A 421 52.73 12.54 11.26
C GLU A 421 53.43 12.71 9.89
N LEU A 422 52.95 13.66 9.07
CA LEU A 422 53.60 14.06 7.82
C LEU A 422 55.08 14.46 8.06
N ASP A 423 56.01 13.84 7.34
CA ASP A 423 57.42 14.25 7.29
C ASP A 423 57.83 14.31 5.80
N PRO A 424 58.17 15.50 5.25
CA PRO A 424 58.32 16.81 5.92
C PRO A 424 57.06 17.70 5.96
N ASP A 425 56.72 18.28 7.14
CA ASP A 425 55.68 19.34 7.27
C ASP A 425 55.91 20.57 6.35
N ASP A 426 57.16 21.03 6.24
CA ASP A 426 57.59 22.21 5.47
C ASP A 426 58.92 21.89 4.77
N VAL A 427 59.00 22.03 3.44
CA VAL A 427 60.22 21.78 2.66
C VAL A 427 60.53 22.89 1.66
N THR A 428 61.80 23.05 1.27
CA THR A 428 62.20 24.08 0.29
C THR A 428 63.35 23.60 -0.59
N VAL A 429 63.03 23.32 -1.85
CA VAL A 429 63.88 22.66 -2.84
C VAL A 429 64.27 23.59 -3.98
N SER A 430 65.17 23.14 -4.84
CA SER A 430 65.35 23.67 -6.20
C SER A 430 64.62 22.75 -7.18
N ARG A 431 64.08 23.27 -8.30
CA ARG A 431 63.42 22.46 -9.34
C ARG A 431 64.31 21.29 -9.79
N GLY A 432 63.79 20.06 -9.75
CA GLY A 432 64.53 18.82 -10.04
C GLY A 432 65.42 18.32 -8.89
N ASP A 433 65.23 18.79 -7.66
CA ASP A 433 65.64 18.05 -6.45
C ASP A 433 64.55 17.01 -6.14
N LEU A 434 64.95 15.77 -5.84
CA LEU A 434 64.02 14.72 -5.40
C LEU A 434 63.70 14.86 -3.90
N ILE A 435 62.46 14.55 -3.51
CA ILE A 435 61.99 14.51 -2.11
C ILE A 435 61.46 13.13 -1.72
N ASP A 436 61.62 12.78 -0.45
CA ASP A 436 60.92 11.65 0.16
C ASP A 436 59.78 12.24 1.01
N VAL A 437 58.55 11.75 0.86
CA VAL A 437 57.37 12.19 1.64
C VAL A 437 56.73 10.99 2.33
N SER A 438 56.33 11.13 3.58
CA SER A 438 55.77 10.04 4.39
C SER A 438 54.70 10.50 5.37
N ALA A 439 53.72 9.64 5.65
CA ALA A 439 52.68 9.86 6.66
C ALA A 439 52.29 8.53 7.33
N ARG A 440 51.78 8.60 8.57
CA ARG A 440 51.14 7.50 9.31
C ARG A 440 49.65 7.48 8.96
N ILE A 441 49.20 6.36 8.41
CA ILE A 441 47.79 6.04 8.19
C ILE A 441 47.35 5.07 9.30
N GLU A 442 46.21 5.32 9.94
CA GLU A 442 45.65 4.51 11.02
C GLU A 442 44.16 4.27 10.76
N ASN A 443 43.77 3.01 10.52
CA ASN A 443 42.36 2.65 10.36
C ASN A 443 41.70 2.69 11.75
N VAL A 444 40.92 3.72 12.03
CA VAL A 444 40.27 3.93 13.35
C VAL A 444 38.97 3.15 13.51
N GLY A 445 38.51 2.47 12.45
CA GLY A 445 37.37 1.56 12.43
C GLY A 445 37.61 0.21 13.12
N GLU A 446 36.60 -0.66 13.08
CA GLU A 446 36.70 -2.04 13.58
C GLU A 446 36.86 -3.10 12.48
N GLU A 447 36.58 -2.71 11.24
CA GLU A 447 36.62 -3.56 10.04
C GLU A 447 38.01 -3.52 9.38
N ALA A 448 38.32 -4.53 8.57
CA ALA A 448 39.43 -4.41 7.62
C ALA A 448 38.95 -3.67 6.37
N GLY A 449 39.73 -2.70 5.89
CA GLY A 449 39.47 -1.94 4.67
C GLY A 449 40.67 -1.94 3.74
N SER A 450 40.42 -1.51 2.50
CA SER A 450 41.41 -1.22 1.46
C SER A 450 41.07 0.16 0.90
N GLN A 451 42.07 1.04 0.80
CA GLN A 451 41.90 2.39 0.26
C GLN A 451 43.20 2.84 -0.41
N ASP A 452 43.11 3.68 -1.43
CA ASP A 452 44.28 4.29 -2.03
C ASP A 452 44.77 5.47 -1.18
N VAL A 453 46.08 5.47 -0.93
CA VAL A 453 46.77 6.54 -0.21
C VAL A 453 47.54 7.33 -1.25
N GLU A 454 47.19 8.60 -1.41
CA GLU A 454 47.74 9.47 -2.44
C GLU A 454 48.73 10.47 -1.86
N LEU A 455 49.75 10.82 -2.66
CA LEU A 455 50.55 12.03 -2.50
C LEU A 455 50.06 13.06 -3.54
N ARG A 456 49.55 14.20 -3.08
CA ARG A 456 49.17 15.32 -3.95
C ARG A 456 50.09 16.53 -3.80
N ILE A 457 50.20 17.34 -4.85
CA ILE A 457 50.90 18.64 -4.87
C ILE A 457 50.02 19.64 -5.63
N ASP A 458 49.58 20.73 -4.97
CA ASP A 458 48.52 21.65 -5.45
C ASP A 458 47.34 20.87 -6.07
N ASP A 459 46.81 19.91 -5.30
CA ASP A 459 45.71 18.98 -5.61
C ASP A 459 45.96 17.97 -6.77
N GLU A 460 47.05 18.09 -7.54
CA GLU A 460 47.47 17.09 -8.54
C GLU A 460 48.02 15.81 -7.86
N VAL A 461 47.49 14.64 -8.22
CA VAL A 461 47.97 13.33 -7.70
C VAL A 461 49.28 12.95 -8.39
N VAL A 462 50.40 12.98 -7.64
CA VAL A 462 51.74 12.68 -8.17
C VAL A 462 52.23 11.26 -7.84
N ALA A 463 51.58 10.57 -6.90
CA ALA A 463 51.75 9.13 -6.65
C ALA A 463 50.58 8.55 -5.84
N GLU A 464 50.17 7.33 -6.16
CA GLU A 464 49.11 6.56 -5.49
C GLU A 464 49.66 5.29 -4.84
N ARG A 465 48.94 4.72 -3.87
CA ARG A 465 49.22 3.38 -3.31
C ARG A 465 48.02 2.80 -2.53
N GLU A 466 47.46 1.71 -3.04
CA GLU A 466 46.54 0.82 -2.31
C GLU A 466 47.14 0.34 -0.96
N LEU A 467 46.37 0.51 0.11
CA LEU A 467 46.72 0.11 1.48
C LEU A 467 45.59 -0.69 2.14
N GLU A 468 45.82 -1.99 2.39
CA GLU A 468 44.98 -2.81 3.25
C GLU A 468 45.36 -2.62 4.74
N LEU A 469 44.42 -2.20 5.60
CA LEU A 469 44.59 -2.18 7.07
C LEU A 469 43.42 -2.87 7.79
N GLY A 470 43.75 -3.65 8.83
CA GLY A 470 42.77 -4.13 9.80
C GLY A 470 42.29 -3.02 10.74
N GLY A 471 41.09 -3.15 11.29
CA GLY A 471 40.53 -2.18 12.24
C GLY A 471 41.40 -2.02 13.48
N GLY A 472 41.91 -0.80 13.69
CA GLY A 472 42.87 -0.45 14.75
C GLY A 472 44.33 -0.79 14.47
N ASP A 473 44.70 -1.20 13.24
CA ASP A 473 46.09 -1.32 12.80
C ASP A 473 46.59 -0.01 12.12
N ASP A 474 47.92 0.17 12.06
CA ASP A 474 48.57 1.36 11.47
C ASP A 474 49.77 1.00 10.58
N GLU A 475 50.00 1.79 9.52
CA GLU A 475 51.21 1.75 8.70
C GLU A 475 51.73 3.17 8.40
N THR A 476 53.05 3.33 8.29
CA THR A 476 53.66 4.53 7.71
C THR A 476 53.89 4.32 6.22
N VAL A 477 53.11 5.00 5.39
CA VAL A 477 53.32 5.06 3.93
C VAL A 477 54.49 6.00 3.64
N THR A 478 55.24 5.73 2.58
CA THR A 478 56.38 6.55 2.15
C THR A 478 56.54 6.49 0.64
N PHE A 479 56.56 7.66 0.02
CA PHE A 479 56.85 7.88 -1.38
C PHE A 479 58.33 8.33 -1.46
N GLU A 480 59.21 7.47 -1.98
CA GLU A 480 60.67 7.74 -2.12
C GLU A 480 60.98 8.38 -3.49
N ASP A 481 62.01 9.23 -3.56
CA ASP A 481 62.55 9.80 -4.82
C ASP A 481 61.51 10.57 -5.71
N VAL A 482 60.50 11.23 -5.11
CA VAL A 482 59.48 12.06 -5.80
C VAL A 482 60.15 13.24 -6.52
N ASP A 483 59.87 13.43 -7.81
CA ASP A 483 60.52 14.45 -8.63
C ASP A 483 59.84 15.83 -8.54
N THR A 484 60.61 16.88 -8.83
CA THR A 484 60.17 18.27 -8.92
C THR A 484 60.70 18.95 -10.20
N GLU A 485 61.10 18.19 -11.24
CA GLU A 485 61.56 18.74 -12.52
C GLU A 485 60.42 19.40 -13.34
N ASP A 486 59.16 18.97 -13.18
CA ASP A 486 58.03 19.54 -13.92
C ASP A 486 57.34 20.72 -13.19
N LEU A 487 57.38 20.74 -11.84
CA LEU A 487 56.89 21.86 -11.03
C LEU A 487 57.58 23.19 -11.38
N ASP A 488 56.78 24.23 -11.53
CA ASP A 488 57.25 25.60 -11.73
C ASP A 488 57.70 26.26 -10.40
N PRO A 489 58.22 27.50 -10.41
CA PRO A 489 58.65 28.17 -9.20
C PRO A 489 57.51 28.76 -8.35
N GLY A 490 57.20 28.11 -7.23
CA GLY A 490 56.10 28.51 -6.34
C GLY A 490 56.29 28.15 -4.87
N GLU A 491 55.30 28.53 -4.06
CA GLU A 491 54.95 27.80 -2.85
C GLU A 491 53.75 26.92 -3.25
N TYR A 492 53.87 25.61 -3.08
CA TYR A 492 52.83 24.60 -3.33
C TYR A 492 52.35 24.05 -1.99
N GLU A 493 51.08 23.67 -1.87
CA GLU A 493 50.65 22.72 -0.85
C GLU A 493 51.03 21.30 -1.31
N HIS A 494 51.49 20.46 -0.39
CA HIS A 494 51.69 19.04 -0.63
C HIS A 494 51.16 18.27 0.56
N GLY A 495 50.64 17.06 0.34
CA GLY A 495 50.09 16.27 1.43
C GLY A 495 49.88 14.82 1.07
N VAL A 496 49.68 14.02 2.11
CA VAL A 496 49.20 12.65 1.96
C VAL A 496 47.70 12.66 2.26
N PHE A 497 46.93 12.01 1.39
CA PHE A 497 45.47 11.99 1.38
C PHE A 497 44.96 10.55 1.40
N THR A 498 43.83 10.36 2.07
CA THR A 498 42.84 9.30 1.84
C THR A 498 41.51 9.98 1.52
N ASP A 499 40.45 9.24 1.18
CA ASP A 499 39.12 9.83 1.04
C ASP A 499 38.55 10.33 2.38
N ASP A 500 39.05 9.78 3.49
CA ASP A 500 38.58 10.06 4.85
C ASP A 500 39.25 11.28 5.51
N ASP A 501 40.57 11.47 5.30
CA ASP A 501 41.39 12.44 6.03
C ASP A 501 42.65 12.84 5.23
N SER A 502 43.31 13.92 5.63
CA SER A 502 44.56 14.36 4.99
C SER A 502 45.51 15.10 5.93
N ALA A 503 46.80 14.98 5.62
CA ALA A 503 47.85 15.75 6.28
C ALA A 503 48.65 16.53 5.24
N THR A 504 48.51 17.86 5.24
CA THR A 504 49.13 18.77 4.27
C THR A 504 50.18 19.69 4.89
N GLY A 505 51.05 20.25 4.04
CA GLY A 505 52.22 21.04 4.37
C GLY A 505 52.77 21.81 3.17
N GLN A 506 53.79 22.65 3.33
CA GLN A 506 54.25 23.54 2.24
C GLN A 506 55.51 23.01 1.52
N LEU A 507 55.42 22.82 0.19
CA LEU A 507 56.52 22.54 -0.72
C LEU A 507 56.92 23.81 -1.47
N ARG A 508 58.08 24.39 -1.13
CA ARG A 508 58.59 25.60 -1.81
C ARG A 508 59.63 25.28 -2.88
N VAL A 509 59.27 25.43 -4.16
CA VAL A 509 60.19 25.28 -5.31
C VAL A 509 60.83 26.63 -5.63
N ARG A 510 62.16 26.74 -5.49
CA ARG A 510 62.86 28.01 -5.75
C ARG A 510 62.89 28.38 -7.22
N THR A 511 62.70 29.67 -7.50
CA THR A 511 62.90 30.24 -8.83
C THR A 511 64.35 30.07 -9.29
N PRO A 512 64.62 29.27 -10.34
CA PRO A 512 65.95 29.15 -10.91
C PRO A 512 66.39 30.52 -11.47
N SER A 513 67.68 30.68 -11.75
CA SER A 513 68.20 31.96 -12.23
C SER A 513 67.62 32.33 -13.60
N GLY A 514 66.76 33.35 -13.65
CA GLY A 514 66.15 33.87 -14.88
C GLY A 514 66.66 35.27 -15.19
N PHE A 515 67.41 35.44 -16.28
CA PHE A 515 68.11 36.66 -16.67
C PHE A 515 67.26 37.54 -17.60
N THR A 516 66.36 38.33 -17.02
CA THR A 516 65.57 39.32 -17.78
C THR A 516 66.44 40.39 -18.43
N VAL A 517 66.01 40.90 -19.58
CA VAL A 517 66.69 41.92 -20.39
C VAL A 517 65.78 43.14 -20.54
N SER A 518 66.27 44.31 -20.15
CA SER A 518 65.50 45.56 -20.08
C SER A 518 66.33 46.78 -20.52
N ASP A 519 65.71 47.96 -20.61
CA ASP A 519 66.37 49.23 -20.98
C ASP A 519 67.21 49.16 -22.30
N LEU A 520 66.68 48.50 -23.34
CA LEU A 520 67.34 48.43 -24.65
C LEU A 520 67.49 49.83 -25.28
N ASP A 521 68.74 50.24 -25.55
CA ASP A 521 69.09 51.47 -26.28
C ASP A 521 69.99 51.12 -27.47
N PRO A 522 69.54 51.31 -28.73
CA PRO A 522 68.22 51.77 -29.16
C PRO A 522 67.14 50.66 -29.19
N ASP A 523 65.89 51.07 -28.97
CA ASP A 523 64.65 50.27 -29.05
C ASP A 523 64.11 50.16 -30.49
N GLU A 524 63.97 51.29 -31.20
CA GLU A 524 63.67 51.30 -32.63
C GLU A 524 64.79 52.01 -33.42
N VAL A 525 65.37 51.32 -34.41
CA VAL A 525 66.44 51.88 -35.25
C VAL A 525 66.32 51.45 -36.71
N THR A 526 65.50 52.16 -37.50
CA THR A 526 65.50 52.00 -38.97
C THR A 526 66.85 52.41 -39.57
N VAL A 527 67.73 51.42 -39.79
CA VAL A 527 68.99 51.57 -40.54
C VAL A 527 68.77 51.46 -42.05
N ALA A 528 69.82 51.70 -42.84
CA ALA A 528 69.95 51.03 -44.12
C ALA A 528 70.95 49.86 -43.97
N GLN A 529 70.75 48.78 -44.74
CA GLN A 529 71.75 47.73 -45.00
C GLN A 529 73.17 48.35 -45.13
N GLY A 530 74.02 48.15 -44.12
CA GLY A 530 75.39 48.67 -44.04
C GLY A 530 75.62 49.97 -43.26
N ASP A 531 74.75 50.32 -42.31
CA ASP A 531 75.07 51.27 -41.22
C ASP A 531 75.58 50.53 -39.96
N LEU A 532 76.31 51.22 -39.07
CA LEU A 532 76.75 50.66 -37.78
C LEU A 532 75.83 51.10 -36.63
N ILE A 533 75.61 50.23 -35.65
CA ILE A 533 74.86 50.50 -34.42
C ILE A 533 75.70 50.20 -33.16
N ASP A 534 75.44 50.94 -32.08
CA ASP A 534 75.83 50.55 -30.72
C ASP A 534 74.55 50.06 -30.03
N VAL A 535 74.60 48.99 -29.24
CA VAL A 535 73.42 48.44 -28.53
C VAL A 535 73.77 48.11 -27.09
N SER A 536 72.89 48.47 -26.14
CA SER A 536 73.02 48.15 -24.72
C SER A 536 71.69 47.76 -24.10
N ALA A 537 71.72 46.89 -23.09
CA ALA A 537 70.58 46.52 -22.26
C ALA A 537 71.03 46.27 -20.81
N ARG A 538 70.10 46.36 -19.86
CA ARG A 538 70.24 45.97 -18.46
C ARG A 538 69.79 44.52 -18.30
N ILE A 539 70.68 43.68 -17.77
CA ILE A 539 70.39 42.28 -17.45
C ILE A 539 70.15 42.18 -15.94
N GLU A 540 69.03 41.61 -15.52
CA GLU A 540 68.62 41.47 -14.11
C GLU A 540 68.19 40.01 -13.87
N ASN A 541 68.89 39.31 -12.97
CA ASN A 541 68.52 37.96 -12.58
C ASN A 541 67.33 38.05 -11.61
N VAL A 542 66.12 37.77 -12.09
CA VAL A 542 64.88 37.83 -11.30
C VAL A 542 64.63 36.56 -10.48
N GLY A 543 65.41 35.50 -10.72
CA GLY A 543 65.37 34.27 -9.94
C GLY A 543 65.97 34.42 -8.54
N GLU A 544 65.74 33.42 -7.69
CA GLU A 544 66.36 33.34 -6.35
C GLU A 544 67.76 32.73 -6.40
N GLU A 545 68.05 31.89 -7.41
CA GLU A 545 69.32 31.18 -7.54
C GLU A 545 70.38 32.00 -8.30
N ALA A 546 71.66 31.66 -8.08
CA ALA A 546 72.79 32.32 -8.73
C ALA A 546 73.17 31.62 -10.04
N GLY A 547 73.03 32.31 -11.17
CA GLY A 547 73.23 31.76 -12.51
C GLY A 547 74.45 32.29 -13.26
N THR A 548 74.69 31.75 -14.46
CA THR A 548 75.71 32.24 -15.39
C THR A 548 75.31 31.94 -16.83
N GLN A 549 75.23 32.96 -17.67
CA GLN A 549 74.78 32.86 -19.06
C GLN A 549 75.67 33.68 -20.02
N ASP A 550 75.67 33.31 -21.31
CA ASP A 550 76.35 34.08 -22.35
C ASP A 550 75.40 35.15 -22.90
N VAL A 551 75.62 36.42 -22.53
CA VAL A 551 74.81 37.53 -23.06
C VAL A 551 75.24 37.80 -24.50
N GLU A 552 74.33 37.57 -25.45
CA GLU A 552 74.55 37.74 -26.87
C GLU A 552 73.89 39.02 -27.40
N LEU A 553 74.46 39.55 -28.48
CA LEU A 553 73.77 40.45 -29.39
C LEU A 553 73.49 39.68 -30.69
N ARG A 554 72.23 39.62 -31.12
CA ARG A 554 71.83 38.98 -32.38
C ARG A 554 71.14 39.97 -33.31
N ILE A 555 71.16 39.68 -34.61
CA ILE A 555 70.36 40.36 -35.63
C ILE A 555 69.82 39.30 -36.61
N ASP A 556 68.49 39.17 -36.72
CA ASP A 556 67.81 37.99 -37.33
C ASP A 556 68.48 36.66 -36.92
N ASP A 557 68.52 36.41 -35.61
CA ASP A 557 69.17 35.27 -34.95
C ASP A 557 70.67 35.07 -35.20
N GLU A 558 71.32 35.80 -36.12
CA GLU A 558 72.77 35.72 -36.30
C GLU A 558 73.49 36.44 -35.16
N VAL A 559 74.13 35.67 -34.29
CA VAL A 559 74.97 36.15 -33.19
C VAL A 559 76.13 37.00 -33.74
N VAL A 560 76.08 38.30 -33.45
CA VAL A 560 77.09 39.29 -33.88
C VAL A 560 78.11 39.61 -32.78
N ALA A 561 77.79 39.36 -31.49
CA ALA A 561 78.72 39.45 -30.37
C ALA A 561 78.24 38.63 -29.13
N ASP A 562 79.18 38.20 -28.28
CA ASP A 562 78.98 37.33 -27.10
C ASP A 562 79.67 37.85 -25.81
N ARG A 563 79.11 37.55 -24.62
CA ARG A 563 79.72 37.81 -23.31
C ARG A 563 79.08 37.05 -22.11
N GLU A 564 79.78 36.06 -21.58
CA GLU A 564 79.61 35.45 -20.24
C GLU A 564 79.36 36.49 -19.11
N LEU A 565 78.28 36.28 -18.34
CA LEU A 565 77.84 37.07 -17.18
C LEU A 565 77.34 36.14 -16.05
N GLU A 566 77.80 36.38 -14.82
CA GLU A 566 77.44 35.65 -13.58
C GLU A 566 76.72 36.65 -12.64
N LEU A 567 75.52 36.32 -12.17
CA LEU A 567 74.70 37.14 -11.26
C LEU A 567 74.10 36.26 -10.15
N GLU A 568 74.09 36.77 -8.92
CA GLU A 568 73.33 36.14 -7.82
C GLU A 568 71.84 36.52 -7.94
N GLY A 569 70.94 35.80 -7.26
CA GLY A 569 69.49 36.07 -7.33
C GLY A 569 69.14 37.49 -6.89
N GLY A 570 68.43 38.25 -7.73
CA GLY A 570 68.05 39.64 -7.51
C GLY A 570 69.13 40.70 -7.73
N ASP A 571 70.27 40.38 -8.36
CA ASP A 571 71.32 41.36 -8.77
C ASP A 571 71.22 41.73 -10.28
N ASP A 572 71.74 42.91 -10.67
CA ASP A 572 71.70 43.42 -12.07
C ASP A 572 73.04 43.98 -12.60
N GLU A 573 73.30 43.85 -13.91
CA GLU A 573 74.37 44.54 -14.64
C GLU A 573 73.93 45.04 -16.04
N THR A 574 74.29 46.28 -16.41
CA THR A 574 74.15 46.79 -17.79
C THR A 574 75.28 46.30 -18.71
N VAL A 575 74.92 45.60 -19.78
CA VAL A 575 75.82 45.14 -20.85
C VAL A 575 75.77 46.10 -22.04
N THR A 576 76.84 46.16 -22.84
CA THR A 576 76.96 47.09 -23.99
C THR A 576 77.88 46.53 -25.07
N PHE A 577 77.41 46.57 -26.31
CA PHE A 577 78.10 46.14 -27.52
C PHE A 577 78.32 47.36 -28.44
N GLU A 578 79.58 47.72 -28.71
CA GLU A 578 79.98 48.91 -29.50
C GLU A 578 80.36 48.53 -30.96
N ASP A 579 80.12 49.42 -31.94
CA ASP A 579 80.54 49.33 -33.36
C ASP A 579 80.02 48.07 -34.14
N VAL A 580 78.75 47.69 -34.00
CA VAL A 580 78.08 46.52 -34.65
C VAL A 580 77.71 46.79 -36.11
N ASP A 581 77.87 45.83 -37.03
CA ASP A 581 77.78 46.04 -38.50
C ASP A 581 76.60 45.33 -39.18
N THR A 582 75.97 45.99 -40.17
CA THR A 582 74.79 45.50 -40.91
C THR A 582 75.02 45.34 -42.43
N GLU A 583 76.28 45.34 -42.93
CA GLU A 583 76.57 45.32 -44.39
C GLU A 583 76.00 44.09 -45.15
N ASP A 584 75.80 42.95 -44.48
CA ASP A 584 75.38 41.69 -45.12
C ASP A 584 73.86 41.38 -45.04
N LEU A 585 73.04 42.18 -44.33
CA LEU A 585 71.59 41.96 -44.12
C LEU A 585 70.77 42.42 -45.34
N GLU A 586 69.93 41.57 -45.94
CA GLU A 586 69.08 41.93 -47.11
C GLU A 586 67.96 42.95 -46.73
N PRO A 587 67.07 43.42 -47.64
CA PRO A 587 65.95 44.28 -47.23
C PRO A 587 64.73 43.49 -46.67
N GLY A 588 64.64 43.38 -45.34
CA GLY A 588 63.52 42.85 -44.53
C GLY A 588 63.35 43.66 -43.22
N GLU A 589 62.25 43.53 -42.46
CA GLU A 589 62.26 44.03 -41.06
C GLU A 589 63.18 43.10 -40.27
N TYR A 590 64.38 43.57 -39.92
CA TYR A 590 65.24 42.82 -39.03
C TYR A 590 64.78 43.03 -37.60
N GLU A 591 64.97 42.01 -36.78
CA GLU A 591 64.99 42.14 -35.34
C GLU A 591 66.45 42.25 -34.88
N HIS A 592 66.78 43.28 -34.09
CA HIS A 592 68.03 43.34 -33.34
C HIS A 592 67.70 43.17 -31.86
N GLY A 593 68.49 42.42 -31.10
CA GLY A 593 68.21 42.24 -29.69
C GLY A 593 69.45 41.87 -28.89
N VAL A 594 69.41 42.23 -27.61
CA VAL A 594 70.29 41.62 -26.61
C VAL A 594 69.53 40.42 -26.04
N PHE A 595 70.16 39.25 -26.12
CA PHE A 595 69.60 37.98 -25.69
C PHE A 595 70.45 37.43 -24.54
N THR A 596 69.82 36.77 -23.59
CA THR A 596 70.46 35.82 -22.69
C THR A 596 70.10 34.40 -23.17
N ASP A 597 70.21 33.38 -22.32
CA ASP A 597 69.59 32.09 -22.63
C ASP A 597 68.08 32.09 -22.23
N ASP A 598 67.64 33.01 -21.37
CA ASP A 598 66.26 33.06 -20.82
C ASP A 598 65.34 34.12 -21.44
N ASP A 599 65.85 35.30 -21.77
CA ASP A 599 65.05 36.47 -22.18
C ASP A 599 65.78 37.30 -23.25
N SER A 600 65.05 38.17 -23.94
CA SER A 600 65.65 39.13 -24.87
C SER A 600 64.85 40.41 -24.96
N ALA A 601 65.56 41.54 -24.80
CA ALA A 601 65.02 42.81 -25.24
C ALA A 601 65.35 42.94 -26.73
N THR A 602 64.33 42.70 -27.55
CA THR A 602 64.40 42.93 -28.99
C THR A 602 63.94 44.34 -29.37
N GLY A 603 64.32 44.75 -30.56
CA GLY A 603 64.15 46.08 -31.10
C GLY A 603 64.19 46.05 -32.62
N ARG A 604 63.60 47.07 -33.26
CA ARG A 604 63.25 46.98 -34.68
C ARG A 604 64.25 47.64 -35.63
N LEU A 605 64.74 46.84 -36.59
CA LEU A 605 65.76 47.15 -37.59
C LEU A 605 65.18 47.05 -39.05
N THR A 606 64.08 47.79 -39.29
CA THR A 606 62.99 47.77 -40.33
C THR A 606 63.12 47.59 -41.88
N VAL A 607 62.07 46.93 -42.48
CA VAL A 607 61.41 47.06 -43.85
C VAL A 607 59.83 46.82 -43.94
N GLU A 608 59.25 45.63 -44.34
CA GLU A 608 57.80 45.32 -44.69
C GLU A 608 57.49 43.75 -44.69
N ALA A 609 56.30 43.06 -44.60
CA ALA A 609 54.88 43.16 -44.06
C ALA A 609 53.96 41.87 -44.37
N ALA A 610 52.76 41.60 -43.72
CA ALA A 610 51.89 40.34 -43.82
C ALA A 610 50.29 40.47 -43.77
N THR A 611 49.46 39.36 -43.79
CA THR A 611 47.95 39.22 -44.09
C THR A 611 47.27 37.81 -43.81
N ASP A 612 45.92 37.43 -43.77
CA ASP A 612 44.52 38.07 -43.66
C ASP A 612 43.24 37.10 -43.97
N ASP A 613 42.54 36.33 -43.04
CA ASP A 613 41.54 35.17 -43.34
C ASP A 613 40.22 34.93 -42.39
N GLY A 614 39.42 33.77 -42.31
CA GLY A 614 38.03 33.57 -41.60
C GLY A 614 37.27 32.13 -41.39
N THR A 615 35.95 32.03 -40.92
CA THR A 615 35.06 30.93 -40.24
C THR A 615 33.73 30.33 -40.93
N ILE A 616 32.68 29.75 -40.22
CA ILE A 616 31.30 29.31 -40.70
C ILE A 616 30.22 30.43 -40.65
N ASP A 617 29.24 30.46 -41.60
CA ASP A 617 28.05 31.35 -41.57
C ASP A 617 26.72 30.86 -42.26
N GLY A 618 26.52 29.54 -42.50
CA GLY A 618 25.27 28.99 -43.07
C GLY A 618 25.31 27.50 -43.47
N CYS A 619 24.23 26.96 -44.05
CA CYS A 619 24.11 25.54 -44.46
C CYS A 619 25.37 25.05 -45.21
N THR A 620 25.94 23.93 -44.81
CA THR A 620 27.26 23.48 -45.21
C THR A 620 27.47 21.97 -45.00
N ILE A 621 28.63 21.49 -45.45
CA ILE A 621 29.15 20.16 -45.16
C ILE A 621 30.38 20.32 -44.26
N ILE A 622 30.44 19.55 -43.18
CA ILE A 622 31.65 19.40 -42.35
C ILE A 622 32.35 18.10 -42.78
N ASP A 623 33.55 18.24 -43.37
CA ASP A 623 34.36 17.11 -43.87
C ASP A 623 35.86 17.18 -43.57
N GLU A 624 36.23 17.97 -42.56
CA GLU A 624 37.50 17.93 -41.83
C GLU A 624 37.16 17.99 -40.30
N PRO A 625 37.92 17.32 -39.41
CA PRO A 625 37.77 17.43 -37.95
C PRO A 625 37.94 18.84 -37.37
N GLY A 626 37.39 19.04 -36.16
CA GLY A 626 37.63 20.21 -35.32
C GLY A 626 36.36 20.95 -34.91
N ASP A 627 36.57 22.14 -34.33
CA ASP A 627 35.54 22.93 -33.67
C ASP A 627 34.80 23.86 -34.65
N TYR A 628 33.47 23.88 -34.56
CA TYR A 628 32.61 24.62 -35.48
C TYR A 628 31.52 25.40 -34.75
N GLU A 629 31.63 26.74 -34.76
CA GLU A 629 30.65 27.68 -34.20
C GLU A 629 29.59 28.07 -35.26
N ILE A 630 28.30 27.98 -34.94
CA ILE A 630 27.24 28.68 -35.67
C ILE A 630 27.16 30.13 -35.17
N VAL A 631 27.26 31.12 -36.08
CA VAL A 631 27.32 32.55 -35.70
C VAL A 631 26.06 33.36 -36.04
N ASN A 632 25.01 32.70 -36.56
CA ASN A 632 23.68 33.27 -36.83
C ASN A 632 22.66 32.18 -37.20
N ASP A 633 21.36 32.48 -37.03
CA ASP A 633 20.23 31.70 -37.58
C ASP A 633 20.49 31.25 -39.03
N ILE A 634 20.14 30.01 -39.36
CA ILE A 634 20.34 29.40 -40.68
C ILE A 634 18.99 29.00 -41.28
N THR A 635 18.60 29.62 -42.39
CA THR A 635 17.44 29.17 -43.19
C THR A 635 17.92 28.42 -44.43
N ASP A 636 17.42 27.20 -44.67
CA ASP A 636 17.64 26.51 -45.94
C ASP A 636 16.99 27.29 -47.10
N ASP A 637 17.79 27.67 -48.10
CA ASP A 637 17.32 28.34 -49.32
C ASP A 637 17.05 27.38 -50.49
N GLY A 638 17.15 26.07 -50.23
CA GLY A 638 16.95 24.95 -51.15
C GLY A 638 18.20 24.56 -51.94
N GLU A 639 19.40 25.01 -51.56
CA GLU A 639 20.67 24.52 -52.11
C GLU A 639 21.09 23.19 -51.46
N ARG A 640 20.53 22.10 -51.98
CA ARG A 640 20.74 20.68 -51.61
C ARG A 640 22.19 20.26 -51.31
N PHE A 641 22.57 20.17 -50.04
CA PHE A 641 23.76 19.44 -49.56
C PHE A 641 23.33 18.00 -49.20
N GLY A 642 23.80 16.99 -49.94
CA GLY A 642 23.30 15.61 -49.80
C GLY A 642 23.27 14.81 -51.11
N GLY A 643 23.04 15.51 -52.24
CA GLY A 643 23.00 14.88 -53.57
C GLY A 643 21.57 14.51 -53.99
N PRO A 644 21.28 13.24 -54.33
CA PRO A 644 19.92 12.80 -54.66
C PRO A 644 19.37 11.72 -53.73
N ASP A 645 20.12 11.34 -52.70
CA ASP A 645 19.90 10.16 -51.85
C ASP A 645 19.73 10.58 -50.37
N VAL A 646 20.52 11.57 -49.87
CA VAL A 646 20.26 12.37 -48.64
C VAL A 646 20.08 13.85 -49.05
N ASP A 647 19.48 14.68 -48.19
CA ASP A 647 19.26 16.12 -48.42
C ASP A 647 19.15 16.87 -47.07
N ALA A 648 20.19 17.61 -46.67
CA ALA A 648 20.29 18.26 -45.36
C ALA A 648 20.83 19.70 -45.43
N CYS A 649 20.57 20.53 -44.40
CA CYS A 649 21.18 21.86 -44.28
C CYS A 649 22.59 21.78 -43.68
N ILE A 650 22.76 21.08 -42.54
CA ILE A 650 24.06 20.75 -41.97
C ILE A 650 24.29 19.25 -42.14
N TRP A 651 25.35 18.88 -42.83
CA TRP A 651 25.74 17.47 -43.01
C TRP A 651 27.13 17.21 -42.43
N ILE A 652 27.18 16.49 -41.32
CA ILE A 652 28.40 16.05 -40.66
C ILE A 652 28.85 14.71 -41.27
N ARG A 653 30.03 14.71 -41.88
CA ARG A 653 30.62 13.58 -42.63
C ARG A 653 32.01 13.16 -42.13
N SER A 654 32.52 13.84 -41.10
CA SER A 654 33.70 13.45 -40.33
C SER A 654 33.23 13.07 -38.94
N GLY A 655 33.93 12.12 -38.30
CA GLY A 655 33.99 12.12 -36.84
C GLY A 655 34.94 13.21 -36.34
N ASP A 656 35.16 13.25 -35.03
CA ASP A 656 35.97 14.28 -34.35
C ASP A 656 35.38 15.71 -34.57
N VAL A 657 34.08 15.89 -34.31
CA VAL A 657 33.35 17.15 -34.59
C VAL A 657 32.53 17.60 -33.38
N ARG A 658 32.98 18.68 -32.73
CA ARG A 658 32.17 19.49 -31.79
C ARG A 658 31.48 20.60 -32.60
N LEU A 659 30.15 20.49 -32.78
CA LEU A 659 29.31 21.52 -33.43
C LEU A 659 28.51 22.28 -32.36
N ASP A 660 28.85 23.55 -32.19
CA ASP A 660 28.21 24.45 -31.23
C ASP A 660 27.14 25.31 -31.94
N GLY A 661 25.88 25.12 -31.55
CA GLY A 661 24.74 25.85 -32.09
C GLY A 661 24.58 27.28 -31.59
N ASN A 662 25.18 27.65 -30.44
CA ASN A 662 25.12 28.99 -29.83
C ASN A 662 23.68 29.54 -29.66
N GLY A 663 22.68 28.67 -29.49
CA GLY A 663 21.27 29.02 -29.33
C GLY A 663 20.62 29.60 -30.60
N TYR A 664 21.19 29.31 -31.78
CA TYR A 664 20.66 29.75 -33.07
C TYR A 664 19.73 28.70 -33.69
N THR A 665 18.71 29.16 -34.42
CA THR A 665 17.76 28.27 -35.09
C THR A 665 18.20 27.86 -36.50
N ILE A 666 18.04 26.57 -36.84
CA ILE A 666 18.06 26.06 -38.22
C ILE A 666 16.62 25.85 -38.69
N SER A 667 16.21 26.49 -39.79
CA SER A 667 14.80 26.53 -40.26
C SER A 667 14.60 26.04 -41.72
N GLY A 668 13.64 25.16 -41.97
CA GLY A 668 13.36 24.53 -43.28
C GLY A 668 12.12 25.03 -44.07
N GLU A 669 11.80 24.36 -45.19
CA GLU A 669 10.54 24.53 -45.98
C GLU A 669 9.63 23.27 -45.98
N GLY A 670 9.86 22.28 -45.10
CA GLY A 670 9.09 21.03 -45.00
C GLY A 670 9.50 19.92 -45.98
N GLU A 671 10.75 19.92 -46.46
CA GLU A 671 11.44 18.80 -47.12
C GLU A 671 12.88 18.74 -46.59
N GLY A 672 13.50 17.55 -46.54
CA GLY A 672 14.91 17.37 -46.14
C GLY A 672 15.12 17.24 -44.63
N VAL A 673 16.39 17.28 -44.20
CA VAL A 673 16.84 17.15 -42.81
C VAL A 673 17.49 18.45 -42.32
N GLY A 674 17.28 18.84 -41.06
CA GLY A 674 17.97 19.99 -40.46
C GLY A 674 19.46 19.69 -40.26
N VAL A 675 19.75 18.77 -39.35
CA VAL A 675 21.10 18.22 -39.10
C VAL A 675 21.13 16.73 -39.39
N PHE A 676 22.04 16.29 -40.27
CA PHE A 676 22.27 14.88 -40.57
C PHE A 676 23.68 14.46 -40.20
N VAL A 677 23.81 13.41 -39.38
CA VAL A 677 25.09 12.78 -39.00
C VAL A 677 25.20 11.41 -39.67
N GLY A 678 26.25 11.22 -40.47
CA GLY A 678 26.56 9.94 -41.12
C GLY A 678 27.11 10.05 -42.56
N GLU A 679 27.79 9.01 -43.02
CA GLU A 679 28.37 8.93 -44.38
C GLU A 679 28.06 7.57 -45.05
N LEU A 680 27.94 7.58 -46.37
CA LEU A 680 27.55 6.42 -47.20
C LEU A 680 28.68 5.41 -47.43
N ASP A 681 29.94 5.82 -47.24
CA ASP A 681 31.16 5.06 -47.56
C ASP A 681 32.08 4.83 -46.33
N ASP A 682 31.82 5.43 -45.15
CA ASP A 682 32.65 5.33 -43.93
C ASP A 682 31.85 5.45 -42.60
N ARG A 683 32.49 5.16 -41.45
CA ARG A 683 31.96 5.28 -40.06
C ARG A 683 31.98 6.77 -39.61
N VAL A 684 31.00 7.23 -38.84
CA VAL A 684 30.93 8.62 -38.30
C VAL A 684 30.52 8.58 -36.83
N GLU A 685 31.43 9.02 -35.97
CA GLU A 685 31.38 8.88 -34.51
C GLU A 685 32.10 10.07 -33.86
N ASP A 686 32.02 10.20 -32.53
CA ASP A 686 32.67 11.30 -31.80
C ASP A 686 32.19 12.67 -32.34
N VAL A 687 30.86 12.77 -32.47
CA VAL A 687 30.11 13.93 -32.95
C VAL A 687 29.16 14.41 -31.86
N THR A 688 29.37 15.63 -31.37
CA THR A 688 28.46 16.31 -30.46
C THR A 688 27.78 17.47 -31.19
N VAL A 689 26.46 17.56 -31.08
CA VAL A 689 25.67 18.70 -31.57
C VAL A 689 24.84 19.23 -30.40
N ARG A 690 25.18 20.43 -29.92
CA ARG A 690 24.54 21.03 -28.74
C ARG A 690 24.08 22.48 -28.92
N ASP A 691 23.20 22.93 -28.01
CA ASP A 691 22.65 24.29 -27.93
C ASP A 691 22.00 24.78 -29.25
N LEU A 692 20.95 24.07 -29.71
CA LEU A 692 20.45 24.18 -31.07
C LEU A 692 18.91 24.00 -31.20
N ASP A 693 18.25 24.98 -31.82
CA ASP A 693 16.86 24.87 -32.29
C ASP A 693 16.80 24.37 -33.75
N VAL A 694 15.91 23.41 -34.06
CA VAL A 694 15.71 22.90 -35.43
C VAL A 694 14.21 22.82 -35.80
N GLU A 695 13.77 23.69 -36.72
CA GLU A 695 12.36 23.85 -37.11
C GLU A 695 12.05 23.53 -38.58
N GLY A 696 10.87 22.95 -38.84
CA GLY A 696 10.23 22.97 -40.16
C GLY A 696 10.88 22.11 -41.26
N PHE A 697 11.54 21.01 -40.91
CA PHE A 697 12.09 20.01 -41.83
C PHE A 697 11.15 18.82 -42.05
N GLY A 698 11.58 17.87 -42.90
CA GLY A 698 10.99 16.53 -42.91
C GLY A 698 11.37 15.80 -41.63
N ASP A 699 12.67 15.64 -41.42
CA ASP A 699 13.25 15.10 -40.20
C ASP A 699 14.08 16.23 -39.55
N GLY A 700 13.85 16.60 -38.29
CA GLY A 700 14.59 17.69 -37.64
C GLY A 700 16.07 17.36 -37.55
N ILE A 701 16.39 16.34 -36.75
CA ILE A 701 17.74 15.76 -36.66
C ILE A 701 17.69 14.25 -36.93
N SER A 702 18.66 13.75 -37.71
CA SER A 702 18.78 12.33 -38.06
C SER A 702 20.19 11.82 -37.83
N PHE A 703 20.32 10.80 -36.98
CA PHE A 703 21.53 10.00 -36.79
C PHE A 703 21.38 8.71 -37.59
N GLY A 704 22.17 8.56 -38.65
CA GLY A 704 22.06 7.42 -39.57
C GLY A 704 20.81 7.46 -40.47
N SER A 705 20.60 6.38 -41.24
CA SER A 705 19.41 6.14 -42.09
C SER A 705 19.41 4.73 -42.72
N ASP A 706 18.28 4.29 -43.29
CA ASP A 706 18.13 3.02 -44.05
C ASP A 706 19.01 2.91 -45.32
N LEU A 707 19.80 3.94 -45.61
CA LEU A 707 20.70 4.06 -46.75
C LEU A 707 22.17 3.80 -46.38
N LEU A 708 22.54 3.74 -45.10
CA LEU A 708 23.93 3.52 -44.67
C LEU A 708 24.27 2.03 -44.55
N ASP A 709 25.51 1.66 -44.86
CA ASP A 709 26.08 0.31 -44.64
C ASP A 709 26.94 0.27 -43.33
N TRP A 710 26.98 1.37 -42.55
CA TRP A 710 27.87 1.62 -41.41
C TRP A 710 27.11 2.26 -40.22
N PRO A 711 27.51 2.00 -38.96
CA PRO A 711 26.90 2.63 -37.78
C PRO A 711 27.28 4.10 -37.65
N VAL A 712 26.46 4.82 -36.87
CA VAL A 712 26.70 6.19 -36.40
C VAL A 712 26.68 6.19 -34.87
N GLN A 713 27.52 7.01 -34.25
CA GLN A 713 27.46 7.31 -32.82
C GLN A 713 27.51 8.83 -32.65
N ALA A 714 26.59 9.42 -31.88
CA ALA A 714 26.58 10.87 -31.66
C ALA A 714 25.78 11.25 -30.40
N THR A 715 26.02 12.46 -29.91
CA THR A 715 25.32 13.06 -28.76
C THR A 715 24.48 14.26 -29.21
N LEU A 716 23.21 14.32 -28.78
CA LEU A 716 22.43 15.55 -28.75
C LEU A 716 22.28 16.03 -27.31
N GLU A 717 22.42 17.33 -27.12
CA GLU A 717 22.45 17.97 -25.80
C GLU A 717 21.88 19.39 -25.90
N ASP A 718 20.87 19.72 -25.09
CA ASP A 718 20.17 21.01 -25.13
C ASP A 718 19.64 21.35 -26.54
N VAL A 719 18.83 20.44 -27.09
CA VAL A 719 18.31 20.52 -28.47
C VAL A 719 16.79 20.57 -28.49
N THR A 720 16.23 21.51 -29.25
CA THR A 720 14.77 21.62 -29.48
C THR A 720 14.41 21.34 -30.94
N ALA A 721 13.64 20.27 -31.20
CA ALA A 721 13.16 19.88 -32.52
C ALA A 721 11.64 20.12 -32.64
N THR A 722 11.23 21.14 -33.39
CA THR A 722 9.83 21.63 -33.44
C THR A 722 9.25 21.80 -34.86
N ASP A 723 7.92 21.65 -35.00
CA ASP A 723 7.20 21.89 -36.28
C ASP A 723 7.72 21.04 -37.50
N ASN A 724 8.50 19.97 -37.26
CA ASN A 724 9.00 19.04 -38.29
C ASN A 724 7.95 17.93 -38.60
N GLU A 725 8.15 17.08 -39.61
CA GLU A 725 7.30 15.87 -39.81
C GLU A 725 7.76 14.68 -38.93
N LEU A 726 9.04 14.67 -38.51
CA LEU A 726 9.66 13.89 -37.43
C LEU A 726 10.63 14.81 -36.66
N GLY A 727 10.63 14.78 -35.32
CA GLY A 727 11.54 15.61 -34.50
C GLY A 727 12.98 15.12 -34.55
N VAL A 728 13.26 14.00 -33.86
CA VAL A 728 14.58 13.34 -33.81
C VAL A 728 14.45 11.88 -34.27
N PHE A 729 15.39 11.43 -35.11
CA PHE A 729 15.42 10.07 -35.65
C PHE A 729 16.81 9.41 -35.49
N LEU A 730 16.85 8.28 -34.76
CA LEU A 730 18.02 7.41 -34.62
C LEU A 730 17.80 6.13 -35.44
N TYR A 731 18.70 5.84 -36.37
CA TYR A 731 18.67 4.61 -37.18
C TYR A 731 20.04 3.95 -37.23
N SER A 732 20.16 2.70 -36.74
CA SER A 732 21.45 2.00 -36.61
C SER A 732 22.50 2.82 -35.82
N ALA A 733 22.03 3.56 -34.81
CA ALA A 733 22.78 4.60 -34.11
C ALA A 733 23.27 4.13 -32.72
N SER A 734 23.84 2.93 -32.65
CA SER A 734 24.21 2.28 -31.37
C SER A 734 25.20 3.10 -30.53
N GLY A 735 24.97 3.16 -29.21
CA GLY A 735 25.77 3.96 -28.29
C GLY A 735 25.60 5.48 -28.42
N SER A 736 24.54 5.94 -29.10
CA SER A 736 24.20 7.37 -29.19
C SER A 736 23.39 7.83 -27.99
N THR A 737 23.55 9.10 -27.63
CA THR A 737 22.98 9.70 -26.41
C THR A 737 22.07 10.88 -26.73
N LEU A 738 20.97 11.00 -26.02
CA LEU A 738 20.06 12.15 -26.04
C LEU A 738 19.97 12.77 -24.64
N ARG A 739 20.36 14.03 -24.47
CA ARG A 739 20.30 14.81 -23.22
C ARG A 739 19.47 16.07 -23.39
N ASN A 740 18.54 16.31 -22.46
CA ASN A 740 17.71 17.52 -22.41
C ASN A 740 16.97 17.83 -23.73
N VAL A 741 16.60 16.80 -24.49
CA VAL A 741 16.05 16.95 -25.85
C VAL A 741 14.54 17.20 -25.81
N THR A 742 14.08 18.31 -26.39
CA THR A 742 12.66 18.63 -26.53
C THR A 742 12.18 18.42 -27.97
N ALA A 743 11.31 17.43 -28.19
CA ALA A 743 10.67 17.16 -29.48
C ALA A 743 9.17 17.50 -29.44
N SER A 744 8.80 18.72 -29.85
CA SER A 744 7.44 19.25 -29.67
C SER A 744 6.72 19.62 -30.97
N GLY A 745 5.42 19.31 -31.05
CA GLY A 745 4.54 19.75 -32.15
C GLY A 745 4.83 19.12 -33.52
N ASN A 746 5.62 18.04 -33.57
CA ASN A 746 6.04 17.43 -34.84
C ASN A 746 4.90 16.61 -35.46
N GLY A 747 4.75 16.65 -36.79
CA GLY A 747 3.60 16.14 -37.54
C GLY A 747 3.37 14.62 -37.48
N ASN A 748 4.33 13.84 -36.96
CA ASN A 748 4.11 12.44 -36.57
C ASN A 748 4.76 12.10 -35.23
N TYR A 749 6.08 11.88 -35.21
CA TYR A 749 6.78 11.38 -34.02
C TYR A 749 7.69 12.45 -33.44
N GLY A 750 7.70 12.59 -32.12
CA GLY A 750 8.67 13.42 -31.42
C GLY A 750 10.06 12.80 -31.56
N VAL A 751 10.25 11.61 -31.00
CA VAL A 751 11.49 10.81 -31.13
C VAL A 751 11.18 9.44 -31.72
N LEU A 752 11.98 9.02 -32.69
CA LEU A 752 11.93 7.69 -33.31
C LEU A 752 13.31 7.01 -33.21
N VAL A 753 13.35 5.80 -32.64
CA VAL A 753 14.58 4.98 -32.53
C VAL A 753 14.37 3.64 -33.24
N TRP A 754 15.28 3.29 -34.16
CA TRP A 754 15.13 2.12 -35.04
C TRP A 754 16.45 1.34 -35.21
N GLU A 755 16.42 0.00 -35.18
CA GLU A 755 17.57 -0.90 -35.39
C GLU A 755 18.81 -0.54 -34.54
N THR A 756 18.60 -0.08 -33.29
CA THR A 756 19.62 0.58 -32.45
C THR A 756 19.78 -0.16 -31.12
N ASN A 757 21.02 -0.47 -30.73
CA ASN A 757 21.34 -1.18 -29.47
C ASN A 757 22.13 -0.24 -28.55
N ASP A 758 21.93 -0.38 -27.25
CA ASP A 758 22.61 0.38 -26.21
C ASP A 758 22.45 1.93 -26.36
N PRO A 759 21.25 2.49 -26.66
CA PRO A 759 21.01 3.93 -26.62
C PRO A 759 20.80 4.45 -25.19
N VAL A 760 21.20 5.70 -24.93
CA VAL A 760 20.92 6.41 -23.67
C VAL A 760 20.04 7.63 -23.95
N ALA A 761 18.98 7.84 -23.16
CA ALA A 761 18.12 9.00 -23.27
C ALA A 761 17.74 9.55 -21.88
N GLU A 762 18.16 10.77 -21.61
CA GLU A 762 18.07 11.46 -20.32
C GLU A 762 17.33 12.79 -20.50
N ASN A 763 16.30 13.06 -19.67
CA ASN A 763 15.49 14.28 -19.69
C ASN A 763 14.83 14.60 -21.05
N VAL A 764 14.36 13.59 -21.78
CA VAL A 764 13.76 13.77 -23.11
C VAL A 764 12.26 14.05 -23.01
N THR A 765 11.83 15.19 -23.55
CA THR A 765 10.42 15.63 -23.58
C THR A 765 9.84 15.52 -24.98
N ALA A 766 8.77 14.74 -25.15
CA ALA A 766 8.04 14.58 -26.41
C ALA A 766 6.56 14.95 -26.24
N THR A 767 6.17 16.15 -26.71
CA THR A 767 4.84 16.73 -26.42
C THR A 767 4.13 17.36 -27.63
N GLU A 768 2.80 17.33 -27.66
CA GLU A 768 1.94 17.83 -28.75
C GLU A 768 2.21 17.22 -30.14
N ASN A 769 2.83 16.04 -30.26
CA ASN A 769 3.18 15.44 -31.56
C ASN A 769 1.99 14.71 -32.21
N GLY A 770 1.92 14.75 -33.56
CA GLY A 770 0.80 14.28 -34.38
C GLY A 770 0.58 12.76 -34.49
N ARG A 771 1.30 11.95 -33.70
CA ARG A 771 1.13 10.52 -33.45
C ARG A 771 1.73 10.17 -32.09
N ASP A 772 2.87 9.47 -32.07
CA ASP A 772 3.49 8.98 -30.84
C ASP A 772 4.52 9.99 -30.32
N GLY A 773 4.61 10.18 -29.01
CA GLY A 773 5.66 11.01 -28.41
C GLY A 773 7.04 10.38 -28.68
N ILE A 774 7.24 9.17 -28.17
CA ILE A 774 8.46 8.37 -28.37
C ILE A 774 8.06 7.01 -28.96
N TYR A 775 8.72 6.59 -30.06
CA TYR A 775 8.53 5.28 -30.68
C TYR A 775 9.87 4.56 -30.86
N LEU A 776 9.99 3.37 -30.27
CA LEU A 776 11.14 2.47 -30.34
C LEU A 776 10.79 1.24 -31.19
N SER A 777 11.69 0.73 -32.04
CA SER A 777 11.47 -0.52 -32.80
C SER A 777 12.79 -1.19 -33.19
N GLU A 778 12.90 -2.52 -33.01
CA GLU A 778 14.16 -3.26 -33.17
C GLU A 778 15.29 -2.65 -32.30
N VAL A 779 15.04 -2.50 -30.98
CA VAL A 779 15.92 -1.84 -29.99
C VAL A 779 16.33 -2.79 -28.86
N GLY A 780 17.59 -2.74 -28.44
CA GLY A 780 18.12 -3.61 -27.38
C GLY A 780 18.91 -2.85 -26.31
N ASN A 781 18.71 -3.21 -25.04
CA ASN A 781 19.42 -2.70 -23.86
C ASN A 781 19.44 -1.15 -23.77
N GLY A 782 18.31 -0.49 -24.02
CA GLY A 782 18.24 0.98 -23.88
C GLY A 782 18.08 1.42 -22.42
N GLU A 783 18.72 2.53 -22.06
CA GLU A 783 18.59 3.17 -20.75
C GLU A 783 17.87 4.52 -20.92
N TYR A 784 16.76 4.69 -20.21
CA TYR A 784 15.78 5.75 -20.44
C TYR A 784 15.35 6.39 -19.11
N THR A 785 15.79 7.62 -18.84
CA THR A 785 15.57 8.28 -17.54
C THR A 785 14.95 9.67 -17.72
N GLY A 786 13.93 10.00 -16.92
CA GLY A 786 13.31 11.33 -16.93
C GLY A 786 12.50 11.62 -18.20
N LEU A 787 11.87 10.60 -18.80
CA LEU A 787 11.11 10.77 -20.05
C LEU A 787 9.73 11.39 -19.79
N THR A 788 9.44 12.48 -20.49
CA THR A 788 8.12 13.14 -20.45
C THR A 788 7.42 12.99 -21.80
N ALA A 789 6.28 12.30 -21.85
CA ALA A 789 5.51 12.04 -23.07
C ALA A 789 4.04 12.45 -22.91
N THR A 790 3.69 13.68 -23.32
CA THR A 790 2.35 14.25 -23.07
C THR A 790 1.62 14.79 -24.29
N ASP A 791 0.29 14.79 -24.24
CA ASP A 791 -0.58 15.49 -25.21
C ASP A 791 -0.37 15.07 -26.69
N ASN A 792 0.16 13.87 -26.96
CA ASN A 792 0.41 13.37 -28.30
C ASN A 792 -0.85 12.68 -28.91
N ASP A 793 -1.01 12.75 -30.24
CA ASP A 793 -2.25 12.39 -30.99
C ASP A 793 -2.53 10.86 -31.10
N ASP A 794 -1.59 9.99 -30.68
CA ASP A 794 -1.69 8.50 -30.64
C ASP A 794 -1.14 7.95 -29.30
N VAL A 795 0.08 7.41 -29.21
CA VAL A 795 0.63 6.85 -27.95
C VAL A 795 1.70 7.74 -27.29
N GLY A 796 1.75 7.78 -25.96
CA GLY A 796 2.85 8.47 -25.25
C GLY A 796 4.21 7.84 -25.54
N ILE A 797 4.43 6.61 -25.08
CA ILE A 797 5.64 5.80 -25.38
C ILE A 797 5.25 4.45 -25.99
N ARG A 798 5.71 4.21 -27.22
CA ARG A 798 5.46 2.98 -28.00
C ARG A 798 6.72 2.14 -28.12
N MET A 799 6.73 0.95 -27.53
CA MET A 799 7.73 -0.08 -27.75
C MET A 799 7.20 -1.07 -28.80
N GLY A 800 7.78 -1.02 -30.00
CA GLY A 800 7.41 -1.81 -31.17
C GLY A 800 8.06 -3.20 -31.21
N GLU A 801 8.04 -3.82 -32.40
CA GLU A 801 8.57 -5.18 -32.61
C GLU A 801 10.06 -5.28 -32.21
N ASP A 802 10.42 -6.35 -31.49
CA ASP A 802 11.79 -6.65 -31.03
C ASP A 802 12.44 -5.50 -30.20
N VAL A 803 11.73 -4.97 -29.19
CA VAL A 803 12.31 -4.14 -28.11
C VAL A 803 12.61 -5.03 -26.90
N VAL A 804 13.85 -5.07 -26.40
CA VAL A 804 14.27 -6.03 -25.36
C VAL A 804 15.35 -5.49 -24.41
N GLY A 805 15.30 -5.93 -23.15
CA GLY A 805 16.32 -5.70 -22.13
C GLY A 805 16.47 -4.24 -21.71
N SER A 806 15.51 -3.38 -22.02
CA SER A 806 15.60 -1.95 -21.77
C SER A 806 15.03 -1.57 -20.40
N THR A 807 15.60 -0.56 -19.76
CA THR A 807 15.14 -0.03 -18.47
C THR A 807 14.64 1.39 -18.66
N PHE A 808 13.46 1.67 -18.10
CA PHE A 808 12.82 2.97 -18.12
C PHE A 808 12.55 3.42 -16.68
N THR A 809 13.00 4.63 -16.33
CA THR A 809 12.94 5.21 -14.97
C THR A 809 12.46 6.67 -15.03
N ASP A 810 11.84 7.17 -13.97
CA ASP A 810 11.34 8.57 -13.86
C ASP A 810 10.42 8.96 -15.04
N LEU A 811 9.37 8.17 -15.28
CA LEU A 811 8.47 8.38 -16.43
C LEU A 811 7.28 9.26 -16.08
N THR A 812 6.99 10.25 -16.93
CA THR A 812 5.72 11.01 -16.91
C THR A 812 5.00 10.87 -18.25
N ILE A 813 3.87 10.15 -18.27
CA ILE A 813 3.12 9.86 -19.51
C ILE A 813 1.64 10.25 -19.34
N ALA A 814 1.23 11.38 -19.91
CA ALA A 814 -0.12 11.91 -19.66
C ALA A 814 -0.84 12.59 -20.84
N GLY A 815 -2.17 12.49 -20.87
CA GLY A 815 -3.01 13.25 -21.82
C GLY A 815 -2.94 12.81 -23.29
N ASN A 816 -2.36 11.64 -23.59
CA ASN A 816 -2.18 11.19 -24.97
C ASN A 816 -3.48 10.59 -25.56
N GLY A 817 -3.70 10.75 -26.87
CA GLY A 817 -4.91 10.38 -27.63
C GLY A 817 -5.20 8.88 -27.83
N GLY A 818 -4.54 8.04 -27.06
CA GLY A 818 -4.50 6.58 -27.14
C GLY A 818 -3.90 6.01 -25.86
N PRO A 819 -3.29 4.81 -25.88
CA PRO A 819 -2.61 4.30 -24.70
C PRO A 819 -1.45 5.20 -24.25
N GLY A 820 -1.24 5.32 -22.94
CA GLY A 820 -0.06 6.01 -22.40
C GLY A 820 1.21 5.29 -22.83
N LEU A 821 1.35 4.02 -22.43
CA LEU A 821 2.44 3.14 -22.83
C LEU A 821 1.91 1.94 -23.62
N SER A 822 2.62 1.53 -24.68
CA SER A 822 2.25 0.41 -25.55
C SER A 822 3.45 -0.50 -25.83
N ALA A 823 3.52 -1.70 -25.25
CA ALA A 823 4.65 -2.62 -25.38
C ALA A 823 4.33 -3.92 -26.14
N VAL A 824 5.17 -4.30 -27.11
CA VAL A 824 4.87 -5.37 -28.10
C VAL A 824 6.08 -6.24 -28.46
N ASP A 825 6.09 -7.51 -28.02
CA ASP A 825 7.14 -8.53 -28.28
C ASP A 825 8.52 -8.11 -27.70
N GLY A 826 8.76 -8.43 -26.42
CA GLY A 826 9.93 -7.96 -25.65
C GLY A 826 10.04 -8.45 -24.19
N ASP A 827 11.01 -7.92 -23.46
CA ASP A 827 11.25 -8.14 -22.02
C ASP A 827 11.98 -6.92 -21.41
N ASP A 828 11.25 -6.02 -20.73
CA ASP A 828 11.71 -4.68 -20.33
C ASP A 828 11.18 -4.28 -18.94
N THR A 829 11.84 -3.34 -18.25
CA THR A 829 11.45 -2.90 -16.90
C THR A 829 11.03 -1.42 -16.86
N LEU A 830 9.94 -1.13 -16.13
CA LEU A 830 9.46 0.21 -15.80
C LEU A 830 9.67 0.49 -14.31
N ARG A 831 10.30 1.62 -13.99
CA ARG A 831 10.51 2.13 -12.63
C ARG A 831 10.00 3.57 -12.47
N ASP A 832 9.59 3.92 -11.25
CA ASP A 832 9.34 5.30 -10.82
C ASP A 832 8.44 6.09 -11.81
N ALA A 833 7.29 5.50 -12.16
CA ALA A 833 6.53 5.89 -13.36
C ALA A 833 5.08 6.30 -13.08
N VAL A 834 4.67 7.46 -13.61
CA VAL A 834 3.30 7.99 -13.51
C VAL A 834 2.63 8.04 -14.89
N ILE A 835 1.51 7.32 -15.02
CA ILE A 835 0.80 7.14 -16.30
C ILE A 835 -0.70 7.46 -16.14
N GLU A 836 -1.13 8.65 -16.58
CA GLU A 836 -2.46 9.18 -16.26
C GLU A 836 -3.16 10.01 -17.35
N ASP A 837 -4.49 10.15 -17.27
CA ASP A 837 -5.30 10.99 -18.18
C ASP A 837 -5.20 10.66 -19.70
N ASN A 838 -4.79 9.45 -20.07
CA ASN A 838 -4.70 9.05 -21.49
C ASN A 838 -6.06 8.54 -22.03
N ASP A 839 -6.39 8.84 -23.29
CA ASP A 839 -7.66 8.50 -24.01
C ASP A 839 -7.81 6.98 -24.30
N GLY A 840 -6.87 6.16 -23.84
CA GLY A 840 -6.82 4.70 -24.00
C GLY A 840 -6.50 3.98 -22.69
N ALA A 841 -5.90 2.79 -22.78
CA ALA A 841 -5.37 2.09 -21.60
C ALA A 841 -4.15 2.85 -21.04
N GLY A 842 -3.92 2.80 -19.72
CA GLY A 842 -2.69 3.37 -19.14
C GLY A 842 -1.45 2.67 -19.71
N VAL A 843 -1.37 1.36 -19.47
CA VAL A 843 -0.39 0.46 -20.09
C VAL A 843 -1.11 -0.60 -20.92
N TRP A 844 -0.75 -0.72 -22.20
CA TRP A 844 -1.23 -1.77 -23.10
C TRP A 844 -0.09 -2.71 -23.49
N VAL A 845 -0.22 -4.01 -23.23
CA VAL A 845 0.85 -4.99 -23.49
C VAL A 845 0.41 -6.16 -24.35
N SER A 846 1.24 -6.56 -25.31
CA SER A 846 0.99 -7.68 -26.21
C SER A 846 2.26 -8.49 -26.48
N ALA A 847 2.44 -9.59 -25.74
CA ALA A 847 3.58 -10.52 -25.84
C ALA A 847 4.96 -9.95 -25.48
N ASN A 848 4.99 -8.78 -24.81
CA ASN A 848 6.14 -8.32 -24.04
C ASN A 848 5.94 -8.72 -22.56
N ASP A 849 6.98 -9.14 -21.85
CA ASP A 849 6.96 -9.53 -20.43
C ASP A 849 7.55 -8.37 -19.57
N LEU A 850 6.71 -7.41 -19.14
CA LEU A 850 7.11 -6.25 -18.33
C LEU A 850 7.31 -6.55 -16.83
N GLU A 851 8.31 -5.90 -16.23
CA GLU A 851 8.51 -5.71 -14.79
C GLU A 851 8.09 -4.28 -14.37
N PHE A 852 7.32 -4.14 -13.28
CA PHE A 852 6.84 -2.87 -12.72
C PHE A 852 7.41 -2.66 -11.30
N ASP A 853 8.04 -1.51 -11.06
CA ASP A 853 8.68 -1.10 -9.79
C ASP A 853 8.25 0.35 -9.45
N ASP A 854 7.52 0.60 -8.36
CA ASP A 854 6.89 1.91 -8.03
C ASP A 854 6.22 2.60 -9.25
N VAL A 855 5.15 1.99 -9.75
CA VAL A 855 4.42 2.46 -10.94
C VAL A 855 2.97 2.81 -10.60
N LEU A 856 2.58 4.07 -10.81
CA LEU A 856 1.23 4.57 -10.58
C LEU A 856 0.48 4.79 -11.90
N ILE A 857 -0.60 4.04 -12.11
CA ILE A 857 -1.45 4.11 -13.30
C ILE A 857 -2.90 4.45 -12.90
N ARG A 858 -3.40 5.60 -13.35
CA ARG A 858 -4.74 6.07 -12.93
C ARG A 858 -5.42 7.00 -13.94
N ARG A 859 -6.74 7.11 -13.86
CA ARG A 859 -7.56 8.11 -14.58
C ARG A 859 -7.46 8.02 -16.12
N ASN A 860 -7.03 6.88 -16.67
CA ASN A 860 -7.03 6.63 -18.11
C ASN A 860 -8.43 6.14 -18.57
N ASP A 861 -8.85 6.45 -19.81
CA ASP A 861 -10.23 6.23 -20.32
C ASP A 861 -10.49 4.75 -20.73
N GLY A 862 -9.46 3.91 -20.71
CA GLY A 862 -9.50 2.45 -20.77
C GLY A 862 -8.83 1.80 -19.55
N LEU A 863 -8.68 0.46 -19.58
CA LEU A 863 -8.08 -0.30 -18.47
C LEU A 863 -6.73 0.30 -18.06
N GLN A 864 -6.47 0.42 -16.75
CA GLN A 864 -5.16 0.90 -16.29
C GLN A 864 -4.04 -0.04 -16.78
N VAL A 865 -4.24 -1.36 -16.76
CA VAL A 865 -3.38 -2.35 -17.45
C VAL A 865 -4.23 -3.27 -18.33
N GLU A 866 -4.05 -3.20 -19.65
CA GLU A 866 -4.61 -4.17 -20.62
C GLU A 866 -3.53 -5.14 -21.12
N THR A 867 -3.63 -6.40 -20.71
CA THR A 867 -2.69 -7.46 -21.11
C THR A 867 -3.29 -8.38 -22.18
N GLN A 868 -2.54 -8.62 -23.27
CA GLN A 868 -2.97 -9.50 -24.36
C GLN A 868 -1.98 -10.66 -24.63
N GLY A 869 -2.57 -11.85 -24.84
CA GLY A 869 -1.91 -12.97 -25.52
C GLY A 869 -1.39 -14.05 -24.57
N SER A 870 -0.14 -13.91 -24.14
CA SER A 870 0.51 -14.79 -23.15
C SER A 870 1.72 -14.14 -22.51
N SER A 871 1.66 -12.82 -22.29
CA SER A 871 2.63 -12.11 -21.48
C SER A 871 2.59 -12.57 -20.02
N GLN A 872 3.69 -12.40 -19.30
CA GLN A 872 3.85 -12.66 -17.88
C GLN A 872 4.51 -11.45 -17.24
N HIS A 873 3.78 -10.76 -16.38
CA HIS A 873 4.22 -9.55 -15.69
C HIS A 873 4.63 -9.84 -14.25
N THR A 874 5.51 -9.00 -13.74
CA THR A 874 5.90 -8.95 -12.33
C THR A 874 5.73 -7.52 -11.83
N ALA A 875 5.26 -7.35 -10.60
CA ALA A 875 5.04 -6.08 -9.95
C ALA A 875 5.46 -6.17 -8.47
N SER A 876 6.25 -5.20 -8.01
CA SER A 876 6.60 -5.01 -6.59
C SER A 876 5.60 -4.06 -5.92
N ASP A 877 5.42 -2.87 -6.51
CA ASP A 877 4.44 -1.85 -6.14
C ASP A 877 3.81 -1.26 -7.42
N LEU A 878 2.57 -1.67 -7.72
CA LEU A 878 1.81 -1.22 -8.88
C LEU A 878 0.48 -0.60 -8.42
N GLY A 879 0.44 0.73 -8.36
CA GLY A 879 -0.73 1.54 -8.03
C GLY A 879 -1.75 1.58 -9.17
N ILE A 880 -3.00 1.22 -8.87
CA ILE A 880 -4.13 1.19 -9.81
C ILE A 880 -5.22 2.13 -9.29
N GLY A 881 -5.34 3.30 -9.94
CA GLY A 881 -6.13 4.40 -9.39
C GLY A 881 -5.52 4.97 -8.11
N ASP A 882 -6.35 5.62 -7.30
CA ASP A 882 -6.03 5.88 -5.88
C ASP A 882 -6.63 4.75 -4.99
N ALA A 883 -7.04 3.62 -5.60
CA ALA A 883 -7.89 2.59 -4.99
C ALA A 883 -7.13 1.36 -4.47
N ALA A 884 -6.05 0.94 -5.13
CA ALA A 884 -5.28 -0.24 -4.73
C ALA A 884 -3.82 -0.22 -5.18
N VAL A 885 -2.97 -0.90 -4.42
CA VAL A 885 -1.59 -1.27 -4.79
C VAL A 885 -1.51 -2.79 -4.96
N PHE A 886 -0.84 -3.26 -6.01
CA PHE A 886 -0.68 -4.68 -6.34
C PHE A 886 0.78 -5.14 -6.31
N ALA A 887 0.99 -6.37 -5.82
CA ALA A 887 2.25 -7.11 -5.94
C ALA A 887 1.99 -8.51 -6.51
N PHE A 888 2.75 -8.92 -7.53
CA PHE A 888 2.60 -10.24 -8.16
C PHE A 888 3.83 -10.63 -9.01
N SER A 889 3.90 -11.90 -9.43
CA SER A 889 4.95 -12.40 -10.32
C SER A 889 4.42 -13.33 -11.41
N ASP A 890 5.18 -13.44 -12.52
CA ASP A 890 5.03 -14.44 -13.60
C ASP A 890 3.61 -14.55 -14.24
N GLN A 891 2.78 -13.49 -14.31
CA GLN A 891 1.40 -13.62 -14.83
C GLN A 891 0.84 -12.46 -15.67
N GLY A 892 -0.02 -12.82 -16.64
CA GLY A 892 -0.62 -11.88 -17.59
C GLY A 892 -1.97 -11.33 -17.14
N VAL A 893 -2.02 -10.69 -15.96
CA VAL A 893 -3.23 -10.07 -15.42
C VAL A 893 -3.59 -8.78 -16.17
N SER A 894 -4.88 -8.44 -16.26
CA SER A 894 -5.35 -7.09 -16.63
C SER A 894 -6.09 -6.47 -15.45
N LEU A 895 -5.90 -5.17 -15.24
CA LEU A 895 -6.31 -4.43 -14.04
C LEU A 895 -7.00 -3.12 -14.43
N ASP A 896 -8.04 -2.75 -13.70
CA ASP A 896 -8.67 -1.44 -13.82
C ASP A 896 -9.16 -0.89 -12.48
N ALA A 897 -9.23 0.44 -12.37
CA ALA A 897 -9.78 1.14 -11.21
C ALA A 897 -11.26 1.48 -11.45
N ILE A 898 -12.12 1.17 -10.48
CA ILE A 898 -13.58 1.32 -10.59
C ILE A 898 -14.05 2.28 -9.49
N ASP A 899 -14.50 3.48 -9.90
CA ASP A 899 -15.16 4.45 -9.02
C ASP A 899 -16.41 3.81 -8.37
N ARG A 900 -16.59 4.05 -7.07
CA ARG A 900 -17.68 3.48 -6.27
C ARG A 900 -19.08 3.81 -6.75
N ASP A 901 -19.30 4.95 -7.43
CA ASP A 901 -20.59 5.31 -8.01
C ASP A 901 -20.93 4.51 -9.30
N ASP A 902 -19.92 3.92 -9.96
CA ASP A 902 -20.09 3.10 -11.18
C ASP A 902 -20.16 1.58 -10.90
N PHE A 903 -20.08 1.15 -9.64
CA PHE A 903 -20.18 -0.27 -9.25
C PHE A 903 -21.49 -0.96 -9.73
N PRO A 904 -21.44 -2.27 -10.06
CA PRO A 904 -22.63 -3.08 -10.28
C PRO A 904 -23.55 -3.08 -9.05
N THR A 905 -24.83 -2.74 -9.24
CA THR A 905 -25.79 -2.49 -8.15
C THR A 905 -25.70 -3.50 -6.98
N LEU A 906 -25.27 -2.99 -5.82
CA LEU A 906 -25.14 -3.70 -4.55
C LEU A 906 -26.52 -4.17 -3.99
N PRO A 907 -26.55 -5.11 -3.03
CA PRO A 907 -27.78 -5.45 -2.30
C PRO A 907 -28.40 -4.27 -1.55
N ASP A 908 -29.72 -4.35 -1.28
CA ASP A 908 -30.48 -3.29 -0.58
C ASP A 908 -29.95 -2.97 0.85
N ASP A 909 -29.12 -3.84 1.43
CA ASP A 909 -28.62 -3.78 2.82
C ASP A 909 -27.10 -3.49 2.93
N VAL A 910 -26.40 -3.20 1.80
CA VAL A 910 -24.92 -3.08 1.73
C VAL A 910 -24.50 -1.80 0.99
N VAL A 911 -23.45 -1.12 1.47
CA VAL A 911 -22.90 0.12 0.88
C VAL A 911 -21.40 0.02 0.60
N ALA A 912 -20.92 0.66 -0.46
CA ALA A 912 -19.49 0.79 -0.74
C ALA A 912 -18.86 1.92 0.09
N VAL A 913 -17.68 1.66 0.66
CA VAL A 913 -16.95 2.61 1.54
C VAL A 913 -15.71 3.20 0.88
N GLY A 914 -15.30 2.66 -0.27
CA GLY A 914 -14.22 3.17 -1.11
C GLY A 914 -14.37 2.67 -2.54
N ASP A 915 -13.44 3.08 -3.40
CA ASP A 915 -13.35 2.61 -4.79
C ASP A 915 -12.85 1.16 -4.84
N GLY A 916 -12.84 0.56 -6.03
CA GLY A 916 -12.52 -0.84 -6.22
C GLY A 916 -11.72 -1.12 -7.49
N VAL A 917 -11.57 -2.41 -7.80
CA VAL A 917 -10.73 -2.88 -8.90
C VAL A 917 -11.42 -3.96 -9.73
N GLU A 918 -11.36 -3.88 -11.07
CA GLU A 918 -11.64 -5.04 -11.93
C GLU A 918 -10.33 -5.80 -12.20
N VAL A 919 -10.36 -7.10 -11.96
CA VAL A 919 -9.19 -7.99 -12.09
C VAL A 919 -9.55 -9.16 -13.03
N LEU A 920 -8.73 -9.37 -14.07
CA LEU A 920 -9.01 -10.31 -15.17
C LEU A 920 -7.79 -11.18 -15.52
N ASP A 921 -8.03 -12.47 -15.78
CA ASP A 921 -7.03 -13.50 -16.10
C ASP A 921 -5.93 -13.66 -15.01
N VAL A 922 -6.31 -13.45 -13.74
CA VAL A 922 -5.42 -13.56 -12.56
C VAL A 922 -5.21 -15.02 -12.12
N ASP A 923 -3.95 -15.38 -11.80
CA ASP A 923 -3.61 -16.67 -11.17
C ASP A 923 -3.48 -16.49 -9.64
N THR A 924 -2.66 -15.53 -9.17
CA THR A 924 -2.52 -15.14 -7.74
C THR A 924 -1.83 -13.77 -7.64
N ALA A 925 -2.46 -12.75 -7.06
CA ALA A 925 -1.86 -11.44 -6.81
C ALA A 925 -2.16 -10.97 -5.38
N ASP A 926 -1.16 -10.44 -4.68
CA ASP A 926 -1.35 -9.76 -3.40
C ASP A 926 -1.79 -8.31 -3.67
N VAL A 927 -2.72 -7.78 -2.88
CA VAL A 927 -3.30 -6.45 -3.06
C VAL A 927 -3.51 -5.77 -1.72
N VAL A 928 -3.28 -4.45 -1.68
CA VAL A 928 -3.71 -3.55 -0.61
C VAL A 928 -4.72 -2.58 -1.21
N LEU A 929 -6.02 -2.76 -0.91
CA LEU A 929 -7.05 -1.78 -1.27
C LEU A 929 -7.13 -0.69 -0.18
N SER A 930 -7.42 0.54 -0.58
CA SER A 930 -7.57 1.71 0.31
C SER A 930 -9.00 2.25 0.30
N TYR A 931 -9.47 2.75 1.45
CA TYR A 931 -10.78 3.43 1.58
C TYR A 931 -10.74 4.49 2.70
N ASP A 932 -11.70 5.41 2.73
CA ASP A 932 -11.79 6.41 3.80
C ASP A 932 -12.45 5.78 5.05
N GLU A 933 -11.72 5.71 6.17
CA GLU A 933 -12.26 5.29 7.48
C GLU A 933 -13.54 6.06 7.85
N GLY A 934 -13.67 7.32 7.40
CA GLY A 934 -14.81 8.19 7.68
C GLY A 934 -16.10 7.83 6.94
N ASP A 935 -16.05 6.97 5.92
CA ASP A 935 -17.22 6.43 5.21
C ASP A 935 -17.70 5.08 5.79
N VAL A 936 -17.03 4.53 6.83
CA VAL A 936 -17.46 3.34 7.59
C VAL A 936 -18.14 3.76 8.90
N ALA A 937 -19.20 3.06 9.32
CA ALA A 937 -19.92 3.31 10.56
C ALA A 937 -19.63 2.28 11.68
N GLY A 938 -19.23 1.05 11.33
CA GLY A 938 -18.82 -0.01 12.26
C GLY A 938 -17.31 -0.27 12.34
N ASP A 939 -16.91 -1.23 13.19
CA ASP A 939 -15.50 -1.64 13.36
C ASP A 939 -14.99 -2.64 12.27
N VAL A 940 -15.78 -2.93 11.22
CA VAL A 940 -15.55 -4.02 10.25
C VAL A 940 -15.91 -3.61 8.83
N VAL A 941 -15.02 -3.92 7.87
CA VAL A 941 -15.28 -3.86 6.42
C VAL A 941 -15.29 -5.28 5.83
N GLU A 942 -16.14 -5.56 4.86
CA GLU A 942 -16.09 -6.80 4.07
C GLU A 942 -15.54 -6.53 2.67
N LEU A 943 -14.68 -7.41 2.16
CA LEU A 943 -14.31 -7.40 0.74
C LEU A 943 -15.31 -8.24 -0.05
N TRP A 944 -15.94 -7.66 -1.07
CA TRP A 944 -16.94 -8.31 -1.90
C TRP A 944 -16.45 -8.43 -3.35
N ARG A 945 -16.71 -9.58 -4.00
CA ARG A 945 -16.48 -9.78 -5.44
C ARG A 945 -17.78 -9.92 -6.22
N TYR A 946 -17.87 -9.28 -7.37
CA TYR A 946 -18.92 -9.45 -8.38
C TYR A 946 -18.42 -10.31 -9.55
N GLU A 947 -19.12 -11.42 -9.82
CA GLU A 947 -18.84 -12.30 -10.97
C GLU A 947 -20.17 -12.84 -11.58
N ASP A 948 -20.25 -12.97 -12.90
CA ASP A 948 -21.36 -13.60 -13.66
C ASP A 948 -22.79 -13.04 -13.36
N GLY A 949 -22.88 -11.89 -12.67
CA GLY A 949 -24.10 -11.23 -12.22
C GLY A 949 -24.55 -11.51 -10.78
N GLU A 950 -23.67 -12.04 -9.93
CA GLU A 950 -23.91 -12.31 -8.49
C GLU A 950 -22.75 -11.73 -7.65
N TRP A 951 -23.07 -11.03 -6.55
CA TRP A 951 -22.10 -10.55 -5.57
C TRP A 951 -21.84 -11.63 -4.51
N THR A 952 -20.59 -11.78 -4.07
CA THR A 952 -20.17 -12.73 -3.03
C THR A 952 -19.11 -12.15 -2.09
N VAL A 953 -19.31 -12.30 -0.78
CA VAL A 953 -18.29 -12.02 0.27
C VAL A 953 -17.03 -12.85 0.03
N VAL A 954 -15.86 -12.22 0.17
CA VAL A 954 -14.54 -12.84 0.06
C VAL A 954 -14.02 -13.22 1.45
N ASP A 955 -13.74 -12.24 2.29
CA ASP A 955 -13.49 -12.34 3.74
C ASP A 955 -13.84 -10.99 4.41
N ALA A 956 -13.73 -10.91 5.73
CA ALA A 956 -13.99 -9.70 6.52
C ALA A 956 -12.75 -9.23 7.29
N PHE A 957 -12.59 -7.90 7.39
CA PHE A 957 -11.39 -7.20 7.86
C PHE A 957 -11.75 -6.20 8.96
N ASP A 958 -10.76 -5.88 9.79
CA ASP A 958 -10.86 -4.84 10.81
C ASP A 958 -10.88 -3.45 10.08
N ALA A 959 -11.72 -2.50 10.50
CA ALA A 959 -11.88 -1.22 9.77
C ALA A 959 -10.75 -0.20 10.07
N ASP A 960 -9.62 -0.32 9.35
CA ASP A 960 -8.39 0.49 9.53
C ASP A 960 -7.98 1.31 8.29
N GLY A 961 -8.90 1.50 7.33
CA GLY A 961 -8.67 2.21 6.07
C GLY A 961 -8.05 1.35 4.96
N THR A 962 -7.64 0.10 5.26
CA THR A 962 -7.01 -0.79 4.27
C THR A 962 -7.62 -2.20 4.20
N ILE A 963 -7.36 -2.91 3.09
CA ILE A 963 -7.62 -4.35 2.93
C ILE A 963 -6.40 -5.01 2.27
N ASP A 964 -5.51 -5.58 3.07
CA ASP A 964 -4.40 -6.47 2.68
C ASP A 964 -4.91 -7.91 2.43
N THR A 965 -4.83 -8.41 1.20
CA THR A 965 -5.28 -9.78 0.86
C THR A 965 -4.73 -10.40 -0.44
N GLU A 966 -4.91 -11.72 -0.60
CA GLU A 966 -4.51 -12.52 -1.78
C GLU A 966 -5.71 -12.71 -2.74
N LEU A 967 -5.66 -12.14 -3.95
CA LEU A 967 -6.66 -12.34 -5.02
C LEU A 967 -6.28 -13.54 -5.91
N THR A 968 -7.27 -14.37 -6.23
CA THR A 968 -7.06 -15.68 -6.91
C THR A 968 -8.14 -16.04 -7.95
N GLN A 969 -9.01 -15.08 -8.31
CA GLN A 969 -10.19 -15.26 -9.17
C GLN A 969 -10.56 -13.94 -9.86
N ASP A 970 -11.02 -14.01 -11.11
CA ASP A 970 -11.52 -12.86 -11.86
C ASP A 970 -12.76 -12.21 -11.22
N GLY A 971 -12.90 -10.89 -11.36
CA GLY A 971 -14.12 -10.14 -11.04
C GLY A 971 -13.85 -8.69 -10.64
N ILE A 972 -14.93 -7.95 -10.35
CA ILE A 972 -14.84 -6.62 -9.71
C ILE A 972 -14.83 -6.81 -8.20
N TYR A 973 -13.85 -6.24 -7.52
CA TYR A 973 -13.68 -6.26 -6.08
C TYR A 973 -13.99 -4.89 -5.47
N ALA A 974 -14.76 -4.86 -4.38
CA ALA A 974 -15.20 -3.64 -3.72
C ALA A 974 -15.14 -3.75 -2.18
N PRO A 975 -14.60 -2.74 -1.47
CA PRO A 975 -14.72 -2.62 -0.01
C PRO A 975 -16.13 -2.13 0.38
N VAL A 976 -16.83 -2.87 1.24
CA VAL A 976 -18.23 -2.58 1.60
C VAL A 976 -18.55 -2.78 3.08
N GLU A 977 -19.62 -2.12 3.56
CA GLU A 977 -20.20 -2.32 4.89
C GLU A 977 -21.58 -3.02 4.80
N ASP A 978 -21.83 -4.01 5.66
CA ASP A 978 -23.14 -4.64 5.86
C ASP A 978 -23.94 -3.84 6.91
N THR A 979 -24.93 -3.07 6.43
CA THR A 979 -25.76 -2.18 7.27
C THR A 979 -26.89 -2.92 8.01
N SER A 980 -26.94 -4.26 7.96
CA SER A 980 -28.07 -5.05 8.46
C SER A 980 -28.09 -5.31 9.98
N ASP A 981 -27.04 -4.94 10.73
CA ASP A 981 -27.01 -4.97 12.21
C ASP A 981 -26.95 -3.56 12.82
N PRO A 982 -28.10 -2.86 12.97
CA PRO A 982 -28.16 -1.51 13.54
C PRO A 982 -27.92 -1.53 15.05
N THR A 983 -26.66 -1.49 15.45
CA THR A 983 -26.24 -1.14 16.81
C THR A 983 -26.28 0.39 16.99
N ASP A 984 -27.06 0.83 17.98
CA ASP A 984 -27.18 2.21 18.50
C ASP A 984 -27.61 3.34 17.51
N GLU A 985 -28.93 3.62 17.44
CA GLU A 985 -29.51 4.85 18.05
C GLU A 985 -31.05 4.94 17.90
N GLU A 986 -31.79 4.73 19.00
CA GLU A 986 -33.03 5.47 19.34
C GLU A 986 -33.23 5.42 20.88
N GLU A 987 -32.67 6.39 21.62
CA GLU A 987 -33.09 6.61 23.03
C GLU A 987 -34.50 7.25 23.05
N GLU A 988 -35.52 6.51 23.52
CA GLU A 988 -36.88 7.05 23.72
C GLU A 988 -36.93 8.10 24.86
N GLU A 989 -36.59 9.36 24.56
CA GLU A 989 -36.92 10.52 25.42
C GLU A 989 -38.44 10.77 25.44
N GLU A 990 -39.10 10.51 26.58
CA GLU A 990 -40.56 10.68 26.71
C GLU A 990 -41.02 12.15 26.60
N PRO A 991 -42.16 12.43 25.91
CA PRO A 991 -42.67 13.79 25.74
C PRO A 991 -43.48 14.30 26.95
N ASP A 992 -42.93 15.26 27.70
CA ASP A 992 -43.62 15.93 28.82
C ASP A 992 -44.37 17.20 28.33
N ASP A 993 -45.67 17.31 28.63
CA ASP A 993 -46.55 18.45 28.27
C ASP A 993 -46.21 19.76 29.05
N GLU A 994 -46.30 20.94 28.41
CA GLU A 994 -47.27 22.02 28.76
C GLU A 994 -47.07 23.38 28.00
N GLU A 995 -48.15 23.80 27.32
CA GLU A 995 -48.66 25.19 27.07
C GLU A 995 -47.81 26.34 26.43
N GLU A 996 -48.17 26.65 25.16
CA GLU A 996 -48.59 27.96 24.57
C GLU A 996 -47.79 29.30 24.76
N GLU A 997 -47.54 30.02 23.64
CA GLU A 997 -48.25 31.29 23.27
C GLU A 997 -47.84 31.84 21.87
N ASP A 998 -48.75 31.76 20.89
CA ASP A 998 -49.14 32.68 19.77
C ASP A 998 -48.15 33.53 18.87
N GLU A 999 -48.70 33.95 17.71
CA GLU A 999 -48.31 35.02 16.74
C GLU A 999 -47.19 34.70 15.70
N ASP A 1000 -47.35 34.91 14.37
CA ASP A 1000 -48.53 35.12 13.49
C ASP A 1000 -48.15 35.12 11.97
N GLU A 1001 -49.16 35.13 11.07
CA GLU A 1001 -49.14 35.42 9.59
C GLU A 1001 -48.38 34.42 8.65
N GLU A 1002 -49.03 33.68 7.71
CA GLU A 1002 -49.71 34.05 6.41
C GLU A 1002 -48.72 34.38 5.26
N GLU A 1003 -48.85 33.97 3.99
CA GLU A 1003 -49.79 33.13 3.17
C GLU A 1003 -48.97 32.60 1.93
N GLU A 1004 -48.97 31.30 1.57
CA GLU A 1004 -49.78 30.62 0.52
C GLU A 1004 -49.27 30.64 -0.96
N GLU A 1005 -49.45 29.48 -1.62
CA GLU A 1005 -49.85 29.23 -3.04
C GLU A 1005 -48.96 29.65 -4.26
N ASP A 1006 -48.30 28.63 -4.85
CA ASP A 1006 -48.71 27.95 -6.11
C ASP A 1006 -48.19 28.26 -7.55
N GLU A 1007 -48.09 27.13 -8.28
CA GLU A 1007 -48.45 26.84 -9.69
C GLU A 1007 -47.62 27.41 -10.90
N ASP A 1008 -46.78 26.52 -11.45
CA ASP A 1008 -46.98 25.85 -12.77
C ASP A 1008 -46.45 26.36 -14.14
N GLU A 1009 -46.19 25.34 -14.97
CA GLU A 1009 -46.32 25.22 -16.43
C GLU A 1009 -45.37 25.98 -17.40
N GLU A 1010 -44.33 25.24 -17.82
CA GLU A 1010 -44.13 24.71 -19.19
C GLU A 1010 -43.65 25.59 -20.39
N GLU A 1011 -42.76 24.93 -21.16
CA GLU A 1011 -42.58 24.92 -22.63
C GLU A 1011 -41.97 26.14 -23.39
N GLU A 1012 -40.69 25.95 -23.78
CA GLU A 1012 -40.21 25.74 -25.18
C GLU A 1012 -39.70 26.88 -26.10
N GLU A 1013 -38.79 26.42 -26.98
CA GLU A 1013 -38.41 26.90 -28.34
C GLU A 1013 -37.74 28.30 -28.54
N ASP A 1014 -36.44 28.23 -28.83
CA ASP A 1014 -35.78 28.64 -30.10
C ASP A 1014 -34.94 29.94 -30.25
N GLU A 1015 -33.68 29.66 -30.65
CA GLU A 1015 -32.85 30.28 -31.73
C GLU A 1015 -32.33 31.74 -31.63
N ASP A 1016 -30.97 31.80 -31.61
CA ASP A 1016 -30.07 32.66 -32.42
C ASP A 1016 -29.72 34.12 -32.02
N GLU A 1017 -28.51 34.49 -32.50
CA GLU A 1017 -27.88 35.82 -32.58
C GLU A 1017 -27.28 36.42 -31.28
N GLU A 1018 -26.15 35.83 -30.84
CA GLU A 1018 -24.87 36.57 -30.64
C GLU A 1018 -24.72 37.69 -31.71
N PRO A 1019 -24.07 38.86 -31.44
CA PRO A 1019 -22.68 38.84 -30.94
C PRO A 1019 -22.12 40.10 -30.21
N ASP A 1020 -20.83 39.98 -29.88
CA ASP A 1020 -19.74 40.97 -29.98
C ASP A 1020 -19.61 42.14 -28.95
N ASP A 1021 -18.33 42.29 -28.54
CA ASP A 1021 -17.55 43.52 -28.34
C ASP A 1021 -17.45 44.25 -26.97
N GLU A 1022 -16.19 44.28 -26.52
CA GLU A 1022 -15.41 45.44 -26.03
C GLU A 1022 -15.51 45.91 -24.55
N GLU A 1023 -14.50 45.47 -23.79
CA GLU A 1023 -13.43 46.32 -23.19
C GLU A 1023 -13.53 46.96 -21.77
N GLU A 1024 -12.32 47.09 -21.18
CA GLU A 1024 -11.82 48.10 -20.23
C GLU A 1024 -12.27 48.10 -18.73
N GLU A 1025 -11.41 47.44 -17.91
CA GLU A 1025 -10.40 48.08 -17.03
C GLU A 1025 -10.63 48.39 -15.51
N GLU A 1026 -9.50 48.20 -14.81
CA GLU A 1026 -8.93 48.86 -13.60
C GLU A 1026 -9.55 48.68 -12.19
N GLU A 1027 -8.70 48.10 -11.32
CA GLU A 1027 -8.21 48.58 -10.00
C GLU A 1027 -9.16 49.19 -8.94
N GLU A 1028 -9.06 48.69 -7.70
CA GLU A 1028 -8.84 49.51 -6.48
C GLU A 1028 -7.96 48.73 -5.48
N ASP A 1029 -6.76 49.23 -5.17
CA ASP A 1029 -5.91 48.76 -4.04
C ASP A 1029 -6.49 49.21 -2.68
N GLU A 1030 -6.13 48.51 -1.57
CA GLU A 1030 -5.83 49.17 -0.28
C GLU A 1030 -4.73 48.38 0.47
N ASP A 1031 -3.60 49.04 0.78
CA ASP A 1031 -2.51 48.53 1.62
C ASP A 1031 -2.87 48.55 3.13
N GLU A 1032 -2.14 47.78 3.96
CA GLU A 1032 -1.70 48.30 5.27
C GLU A 1032 -0.41 47.60 5.77
N GLU A 1033 0.68 48.38 5.90
CA GLU A 1033 1.98 48.00 6.49
C GLU A 1033 1.92 47.99 8.04
N GLU A 1034 2.71 47.15 8.73
CA GLU A 1034 3.45 47.58 9.95
C GLU A 1034 4.79 46.81 10.06
N GLU A 1035 5.91 47.55 10.02
CA GLU A 1035 7.27 47.06 10.30
C GLU A 1035 7.68 47.35 11.76
N GLU A 1036 8.57 46.54 12.36
CA GLU A 1036 9.59 47.01 13.32
C GLU A 1036 10.90 46.21 13.11
N ASP A 1037 12.01 46.94 12.95
CA ASP A 1037 13.37 46.43 12.71
C ASP A 1037 14.17 46.14 14.00
N GLU A 1038 15.23 45.32 13.92
CA GLU A 1038 16.48 45.54 14.69
C GLU A 1038 17.69 44.88 13.96
N ASP A 1039 18.77 45.64 13.77
CA ASP A 1039 19.91 45.34 12.85
C ASP A 1039 21.11 44.59 13.49
N GLU A 1040 21.93 43.94 12.65
CA GLU A 1040 23.43 43.80 12.66
C GLU A 1040 23.78 42.80 11.51
N GLU A 1041 24.18 43.21 10.29
CA GLU A 1041 25.55 43.56 9.82
C GLU A 1041 26.62 42.53 10.29
N GLU A 1042 27.46 41.88 9.45
CA GLU A 1042 28.10 42.17 8.13
C GLU A 1042 27.88 40.94 7.16
N GLU A 1043 27.74 40.98 5.82
CA GLU A 1043 28.57 41.56 4.70
C GLU A 1043 29.98 40.91 4.58
N GLU A 1044 30.72 40.73 3.45
CA GLU A 1044 30.76 40.92 1.96
C GLU A 1044 31.56 39.65 1.44
N ASP A 1045 31.49 38.96 0.26
CA ASP A 1045 30.87 39.00 -1.10
C ASP A 1045 30.04 37.65 -1.35
N GLU A 1046 29.54 37.01 -2.47
CA GLU A 1046 29.68 36.86 -3.98
C GLU A 1046 30.80 35.85 -4.46
N GLU A 1047 30.69 34.98 -5.50
CA GLU A 1047 29.68 34.63 -6.54
C GLU A 1047 30.01 33.24 -7.23
N GLU A 1048 29.06 32.65 -7.97
CA GLU A 1048 29.11 32.01 -9.34
C GLU A 1048 30.47 31.52 -9.99
N GLU A 1049 30.63 30.48 -10.84
CA GLU A 1049 29.88 29.28 -11.35
C GLU A 1049 30.89 28.21 -11.87
N GLU A 1050 30.43 26.95 -12.02
CA GLU A 1050 30.57 25.96 -13.15
C GLU A 1050 31.86 25.72 -14.00
N ASP A 1051 31.70 24.76 -14.93
CA ASP A 1051 32.51 24.27 -16.07
C ASP A 1051 33.56 23.14 -15.90
N GLU A 1052 33.49 22.21 -16.86
CA GLU A 1052 34.22 20.93 -16.98
C GLU A 1052 35.22 20.94 -18.16
N GLU A 1053 36.12 19.93 -18.23
CA GLU A 1053 36.25 18.95 -19.35
C GLU A 1053 37.63 18.23 -19.36
N GLU A 1054 37.56 16.89 -19.51
CA GLU A 1054 38.42 15.92 -20.22
C GLU A 1054 39.98 16.08 -20.35
N GLU A 1055 40.73 15.03 -19.94
CA GLU A 1055 41.41 13.97 -20.76
C GLU A 1055 42.03 14.34 -22.16
N PRO A 1056 42.86 13.51 -22.87
CA PRO A 1056 43.13 12.05 -22.72
C PRO A 1056 44.59 11.53 -22.95
N ASP A 1057 44.75 10.19 -22.93
CA ASP A 1057 45.37 9.30 -23.97
C ASP A 1057 46.54 8.31 -23.67
N ASP A 1058 46.31 7.06 -24.12
CA ASP A 1058 47.18 6.08 -24.83
C ASP A 1058 48.23 5.09 -24.19
N GLU A 1059 47.80 3.80 -24.17
CA GLU A 1059 48.33 2.61 -24.92
C GLU A 1059 49.52 1.67 -24.52
N GLU A 1060 49.35 0.41 -24.97
CA GLU A 1060 50.28 -0.71 -25.37
C GLU A 1060 51.15 -1.57 -24.38
N GLU A 1061 50.58 -2.76 -24.06
CA GLU A 1061 51.03 -4.13 -24.48
C GLU A 1061 52.16 -5.01 -23.85
N GLU A 1062 51.83 -6.33 -23.84
CA GLU A 1062 52.63 -7.57 -24.09
C GLU A 1062 53.59 -8.28 -23.06
N GLU A 1063 53.06 -9.37 -22.46
CA GLU A 1063 53.40 -10.81 -22.72
C GLU A 1063 54.50 -11.68 -22.01
N GLU A 1064 54.27 -13.01 -22.12
CA GLU A 1064 55.14 -14.22 -22.05
C GLU A 1064 55.64 -14.85 -20.69
N ASP A 1065 54.83 -15.82 -20.19
CA ASP A 1065 55.07 -17.31 -20.25
C ASP A 1065 55.73 -18.21 -19.13
N GLU A 1066 55.07 -19.38 -18.96
CA GLU A 1066 55.48 -20.77 -18.54
C GLU A 1066 56.26 -21.17 -17.23
N GLU A 1067 55.48 -21.68 -16.24
CA GLU A 1067 55.53 -22.97 -15.46
C GLU A 1067 56.81 -23.80 -15.05
N GLU A 1068 56.57 -24.66 -14.03
CA GLU A 1068 57.27 -25.89 -13.51
C GLU A 1068 58.50 -25.81 -12.55
N GLU A 1069 58.18 -25.92 -11.24
CA GLU A 1069 58.71 -26.84 -10.17
C GLU A 1069 59.56 -28.10 -10.58
N PRO A 1070 60.22 -28.88 -9.66
CA PRO A 1070 60.48 -28.74 -8.21
C PRO A 1070 61.94 -29.06 -7.77
N ASP A 1071 62.24 -29.06 -6.45
CA ASP A 1071 62.84 -30.24 -5.73
C ASP A 1071 62.94 -30.07 -4.18
N ASP A 1072 62.71 -31.17 -3.45
CA ASP A 1072 62.55 -31.33 -1.98
C ASP A 1072 63.79 -31.16 -1.03
N GLU A 1073 63.47 -31.08 0.28
CA GLU A 1073 64.04 -31.88 1.42
C GLU A 1073 64.99 -31.30 2.52
N GLU A 1074 64.60 -31.62 3.79
CA GLU A 1074 65.35 -31.82 5.07
C GLU A 1074 65.83 -30.67 6.01
N GLU A 1075 65.16 -30.58 7.19
CA GLU A 1075 65.64 -30.56 8.62
C GLU A 1075 66.81 -29.61 9.06
N GLU A 1076 66.80 -28.89 10.20
CA GLU A 1076 66.51 -29.26 11.61
C GLU A 1076 66.21 -28.03 12.52
N GLU A 1077 65.31 -28.19 13.50
CA GLU A 1077 65.19 -27.40 14.75
C GLU A 1077 66.45 -27.52 15.64
N PRO A 1078 66.81 -26.53 16.50
CA PRO A 1078 66.47 -26.72 17.93
C PRO A 1078 66.37 -25.48 18.86
N ASP A 1079 65.39 -25.57 19.78
CA ASP A 1079 65.49 -25.41 21.26
C ASP A 1079 66.02 -24.10 21.92
N ASP A 1080 65.09 -23.45 22.63
CA ASP A 1080 65.12 -23.15 24.09
C ASP A 1080 65.75 -21.87 24.73
N GLU A 1081 64.93 -21.33 25.66
CA GLU A 1081 65.22 -20.70 26.98
C GLU A 1081 65.99 -19.36 27.09
N ASP A 1082 65.29 -18.32 27.56
CA ASP A 1082 65.46 -17.75 28.93
C ASP A 1082 64.34 -16.72 29.28
N ASP A 1083 63.44 -17.09 30.21
CA ASP A 1083 63.02 -16.40 31.45
C ASP A 1083 62.91 -14.84 31.55
N GLU A 1084 62.05 -14.20 32.37
CA GLU A 1084 60.82 -14.47 33.18
C GLU A 1084 60.60 -13.21 34.11
N GLU A 1085 59.69 -13.24 35.11
CA GLU A 1085 59.40 -12.19 36.13
C GLU A 1085 58.57 -10.96 35.64
N ASP A 1086 57.49 -10.49 36.29
CA ASP A 1086 56.70 -11.04 37.42
C ASP A 1086 55.38 -10.26 37.68
N GLU A 1087 54.46 -10.85 38.48
CA GLU A 1087 53.34 -10.24 39.27
C GLU A 1087 52.18 -9.47 38.54
N ASP A 1088 50.88 -9.62 38.89
CA ASP A 1088 50.14 -10.64 39.67
C ASP A 1088 48.60 -10.47 39.52
N GLU A 1089 47.80 -11.38 40.13
CA GLU A 1089 46.32 -11.43 40.33
C GLU A 1089 45.46 -10.14 40.08
N SER A 1090 44.23 -10.21 39.54
CA SER A 1090 43.19 -11.27 39.72
C SER A 1090 42.11 -11.31 38.64
#